data_AF-A0A5C6X4A9-F1
#
_entry.id   AF-A0A5C6X4A9-F1
#
_cell.length_a   1.000
_cell.length_b   1.000
_cell.length_c   1.000
_cell.angle_alpha   90.00
_cell.angle_beta   90.00
_cell.angle_gamma   90.00
#
_symmetry.space_group_name_H-M   'P 1'
#
loop_
_entity.id
_entity.type
_entity.pdbx_description
1 polymer ?
#
loop_
_entity_poly.entity_id
_entity_poly.type
_entity_poly.pdbx_seq_one_letter_code
_entity_poly.pdbx_strand_id
1 'polypeptide(L)'
;MASDQLDLRLGQLALARGSLSLSALIEAATRAGEQGISLGESLLSCGSITSEALQELERDLSLLTADRFEEVLAHGDTLILDDLASRRIAHTLDLLEAPTPGSTHGESPAHAGGFDEQSGVIEGRTPTLTDFDDADAHEGQPDDLPPLYGGAEARYDFVDELGRGGMGQILLARDQLLEREIALKTLLPDTDNPTAHDRLLAEARLTGRLEHPSIVPVYDVGWLHHGSPYYTMRVVRERSLAAILDELRQGCSSHYSLTQLVGIVRQVCLAIQYAHDAGVVHRDLKPENILIGSYGEVFVIDWGIAKVLHGEDPHTSTLPRGTLVGTPQYMAPEQAQGHNDEVDERTDVYALGAILYEVLTLESVFEARTVLSLLISIIQDEPLSPSKRAPTRQIPRTIEEIALRALAKAPEDRYPSAQALADELNLFLEGVKERERQKSQALELVKAAHESRTLYQEARHDLAQAIRRRDELRRSIPSWAPPQEKSALWEIEALVDQLGVEAEKRFGEVTRQLSQSLGYAPLDEAHDALAELYWERFLQAEAAGDQATATYFESLVRQHNTGAFDQRLSGEATLEVETVPASATLQLWRVSESQRRLVSQPIGSPSQAPESFEHLPHGAYALHVSAEGYAPLEFPLALDRLAHLRVQVPLWPRASVPEDFIVISAGPFRAGAHDAISLEQEIVDLDAFALQRTPVTCGQYVDFLNAIASEDPDAARRHAPRVRDDMPSYFPLEDGRYVVPRQDAEGDAWDPQWPICIINRLDALAYIAWRSELDQRAYRLPTSMEWEKAARGVDGRLYPWGHHFDASFCHMRESAPGKSMPKPVGATPTDRSPYGVLDMAGNIAEWTSTPADAAAGTYVLRGGSFNSFPLMCRLDWHQTSPEHYRHVHYGFRMALDLTR
;
A
#
# COMPACT_ATOMS: atom_id res chain seq x y z
N MET A 1 -34.61 -24.99 -49.22
CA MET A 1 -33.92 -23.97 -48.39
C MET A 1 -33.26 -22.97 -49.34
N ALA A 2 -33.04 -21.71 -48.94
CA ALA A 2 -32.20 -20.81 -49.72
C ALA A 2 -30.78 -21.42 -49.82
N SER A 3 -30.08 -21.22 -50.95
CA SER A 3 -28.76 -21.82 -51.22
C SER A 3 -27.80 -21.65 -50.05
N ASP A 4 -27.77 -20.45 -49.48
CA ASP A 4 -26.86 -20.06 -48.39
C ASP A 4 -27.12 -20.82 -47.07
N GLN A 5 -28.38 -21.21 -46.80
CA GLN A 5 -28.71 -22.03 -45.62
C GLN A 5 -28.29 -23.49 -45.80
N LEU A 6 -28.24 -23.97 -47.03
CA LEU A 6 -27.81 -25.33 -47.35
C LEU A 6 -26.28 -25.43 -47.27
N ASP A 7 -25.58 -24.41 -47.77
CA ASP A 7 -24.12 -24.28 -47.66
C ASP A 7 -23.65 -24.16 -46.20
N LEU A 8 -24.34 -23.37 -45.37
CA LEU A 8 -24.03 -23.27 -43.94
C LEU A 8 -24.18 -24.63 -43.24
N ARG A 9 -25.27 -25.36 -43.51
CA ARG A 9 -25.48 -26.68 -42.91
C ARG A 9 -24.51 -27.73 -43.43
N LEU A 10 -24.10 -27.65 -44.70
CA LEU A 10 -23.08 -28.52 -45.26
C LEU A 10 -21.73 -28.32 -44.55
N GLY A 11 -21.33 -27.06 -44.35
CA GLY A 11 -20.10 -26.71 -43.62
C GLY A 11 -20.12 -27.15 -42.16
N GLN A 12 -21.27 -26.99 -41.48
CA GLN A 12 -21.45 -27.44 -40.10
C GLN A 12 -21.39 -28.97 -39.98
N LEU A 13 -22.01 -29.70 -40.91
CA LEU A 13 -21.96 -31.17 -40.91
C LEU A 13 -20.56 -31.70 -41.21
N ALA A 14 -19.84 -31.06 -42.13
CA ALA A 14 -18.47 -31.41 -42.49
C ALA A 14 -17.49 -31.18 -41.32
N LEU A 15 -17.68 -30.10 -40.55
CA LEU A 15 -16.92 -29.84 -39.32
C LEU A 15 -17.24 -30.86 -38.23
N ALA A 16 -18.53 -31.13 -38.00
CA ALA A 16 -18.95 -32.05 -36.95
C ALA A 16 -18.47 -33.48 -37.20
N ARG A 17 -18.34 -33.89 -38.48
CA ARG A 17 -17.77 -35.19 -38.85
C ARG A 17 -16.25 -35.23 -38.91
N GLY A 18 -15.57 -34.11 -38.62
CA GLY A 18 -14.12 -34.00 -38.73
C GLY A 18 -13.60 -34.20 -40.16
N SER A 19 -14.49 -34.20 -41.16
CA SER A 19 -14.14 -34.35 -42.58
C SER A 19 -13.49 -33.07 -43.13
N LEU A 20 -13.61 -31.97 -42.40
CA LEU A 20 -13.07 -30.67 -42.72
C LEU A 20 -12.64 -29.94 -41.44
N SER A 21 -11.51 -29.24 -41.45
CA SER A 21 -11.10 -28.39 -40.33
C SER A 21 -11.81 -27.02 -40.37
N LEU A 22 -11.95 -26.38 -39.20
CA LEU A 22 -12.55 -25.05 -39.10
C LEU A 22 -11.80 -23.99 -39.91
N SER A 23 -10.47 -24.10 -39.96
CA SER A 23 -9.63 -23.23 -40.79
C SER A 23 -9.88 -23.43 -42.29
N ALA A 24 -9.98 -24.68 -42.76
CA ALA A 24 -10.28 -24.97 -44.16
C ALA A 24 -11.71 -24.51 -44.55
N LEU A 25 -12.68 -24.59 -43.63
CA LEU A 25 -14.02 -24.06 -43.87
C LEU A 25 -14.02 -22.54 -44.00
N ILE A 26 -13.31 -21.83 -43.13
CA ILE A 26 -13.24 -20.36 -43.13
C ILE A 26 -12.57 -19.86 -44.42
N GLU A 27 -11.49 -20.52 -44.85
CA GLU A 27 -10.79 -20.17 -46.08
C GLU A 27 -11.70 -20.39 -47.30
N ALA A 28 -12.36 -21.55 -47.39
CA ALA A 28 -13.29 -21.83 -48.48
C ALA A 28 -14.53 -20.91 -48.46
N ALA A 29 -15.08 -20.56 -47.29
CA ALA A 29 -16.23 -19.65 -47.19
C ALA A 29 -15.88 -18.22 -47.58
N THR A 30 -14.67 -17.75 -47.23
CA THR A 30 -14.17 -16.43 -47.63
C THR A 30 -14.03 -16.36 -49.15
N ARG A 31 -13.45 -17.41 -49.76
CA ARG A 31 -13.30 -17.51 -51.22
C ARG A 31 -14.63 -17.62 -51.96
N ALA A 32 -15.57 -18.41 -51.43
CA ALA A 32 -16.93 -18.54 -51.96
C ALA A 32 -17.63 -17.17 -52.01
N GLY A 33 -17.50 -16.38 -50.93
CA GLY A 33 -18.04 -15.02 -50.86
C GLY A 33 -17.37 -14.03 -51.82
N GLU A 34 -16.05 -14.12 -52.02
CA GLU A 34 -15.29 -13.26 -52.94
C GLU A 34 -15.56 -13.58 -54.42
N GLN A 35 -15.80 -14.85 -54.75
CA GLN A 35 -15.95 -15.33 -56.13
C GLN A 35 -17.41 -15.56 -56.55
N GLY A 36 -18.36 -15.53 -55.62
CA GLY A 36 -19.79 -15.71 -55.89
C GLY A 36 -20.16 -17.14 -56.31
N ILE A 37 -19.44 -18.13 -55.80
CA ILE A 37 -19.66 -19.58 -56.03
C ILE A 37 -20.16 -20.27 -54.76
N SER A 38 -20.72 -21.48 -54.86
CA SER A 38 -21.21 -22.18 -53.66
C SER A 38 -20.08 -22.64 -52.76
N LEU A 39 -20.38 -22.85 -51.47
CA LEU A 39 -19.37 -23.31 -50.51
C LEU A 39 -18.80 -24.68 -50.90
N GLY A 40 -19.64 -25.59 -51.41
CA GLY A 40 -19.21 -26.91 -51.89
C GLY A 40 -18.24 -26.83 -53.08
N GLU A 41 -18.53 -25.96 -54.06
CA GLU A 41 -17.63 -25.72 -55.19
C GLU A 41 -16.29 -25.12 -54.73
N SER A 42 -16.34 -24.18 -53.77
CA SER A 42 -15.13 -23.59 -53.22
C SER A 42 -14.29 -24.61 -52.46
N LEU A 43 -14.91 -25.49 -51.68
CA LEU A 43 -14.22 -26.56 -50.92
C LEU A 43 -13.50 -27.55 -51.84
N LEU A 44 -14.10 -27.90 -52.98
CA LEU A 44 -13.45 -28.72 -54.02
C LEU A 44 -12.31 -27.98 -54.69
N SER A 45 -12.51 -26.70 -55.04
CA SER A 45 -11.48 -25.89 -55.71
C SER A 45 -10.25 -25.68 -54.83
N CYS A 46 -10.43 -25.60 -53.51
CA CYS A 46 -9.37 -25.50 -52.52
C CYS A 46 -8.72 -26.85 -52.21
N GLY A 47 -9.23 -27.96 -52.75
CA GLY A 47 -8.75 -29.31 -52.46
C GLY A 47 -8.98 -29.73 -51.01
N SER A 48 -9.84 -29.01 -50.27
CA SER A 48 -10.09 -29.24 -48.85
C SER A 48 -10.97 -30.47 -48.61
N ILE A 49 -11.70 -30.90 -49.63
CA ILE A 49 -12.47 -32.15 -49.65
C ILE A 49 -12.44 -32.76 -51.06
N THR A 50 -12.60 -34.09 -51.18
CA THR A 50 -12.72 -34.75 -52.49
C THR A 50 -14.14 -34.69 -53.04
N SER A 51 -14.29 -34.87 -54.36
CA SER A 51 -15.62 -34.87 -55.00
C SER A 51 -16.52 -35.98 -54.50
N GLU A 52 -15.97 -37.16 -54.15
CA GLU A 52 -16.76 -38.24 -53.57
C GLU A 52 -17.24 -37.88 -52.15
N ALA A 53 -16.36 -37.30 -51.32
CA ALA A 53 -16.70 -36.95 -49.94
C ALA A 53 -17.71 -35.79 -49.83
N LEU A 54 -17.68 -34.84 -50.78
CA LEU A 54 -18.70 -33.79 -50.86
C LEU A 54 -20.08 -34.35 -51.21
N GLN A 55 -20.16 -35.26 -52.18
CA GLN A 55 -21.44 -35.90 -52.57
C GLN A 55 -22.04 -36.74 -51.43
N GLU A 56 -21.19 -37.38 -50.63
CA GLU A 56 -21.64 -38.15 -49.46
C GLU A 56 -22.21 -37.23 -48.36
N LEU A 57 -21.57 -36.09 -48.09
CA LEU A 57 -22.07 -35.08 -47.15
C LEU A 57 -23.39 -34.45 -47.62
N GLU A 58 -23.53 -34.14 -48.91
CA GLU A 58 -24.77 -33.59 -49.48
C GLU A 58 -25.92 -34.61 -49.40
N ARG A 59 -25.63 -35.89 -49.69
CA ARG A 59 -26.61 -36.96 -49.57
C ARG A 59 -27.06 -37.14 -48.13
N ASP A 60 -26.13 -37.16 -47.18
CA ASP A 60 -26.45 -37.35 -45.77
C ASP A 60 -27.21 -36.15 -45.18
N LEU A 61 -26.85 -34.93 -45.61
CA LEU A 61 -27.58 -33.72 -45.26
C LEU A 61 -29.03 -33.75 -45.78
N SER A 62 -29.26 -34.35 -46.96
CA SER A 62 -30.60 -34.48 -47.55
C SER A 62 -31.50 -35.50 -46.83
N LEU A 63 -30.89 -36.45 -46.09
CA LEU A 63 -31.60 -37.50 -45.35
C LEU A 63 -31.92 -37.09 -43.90
N LEU A 64 -31.33 -36.00 -43.40
CA LEU A 64 -31.53 -35.51 -42.04
C LEU A 64 -32.72 -34.53 -41.96
N THR A 65 -33.65 -34.79 -41.03
CA THR A 65 -34.65 -33.79 -40.64
C THR A 65 -34.00 -32.68 -39.82
N ALA A 66 -34.59 -31.48 -39.80
CA ALA A 66 -34.01 -30.32 -39.12
C ALA A 66 -33.74 -30.56 -37.63
N ASP A 67 -34.62 -31.28 -36.93
CA ASP A 67 -34.45 -31.60 -35.51
C ASP A 67 -33.30 -32.60 -35.27
N ARG A 68 -33.10 -33.59 -36.17
CA ARG A 68 -31.98 -34.54 -36.07
C ARG A 68 -30.63 -33.89 -36.41
N PHE A 69 -30.63 -32.87 -37.25
CA PHE A 69 -29.42 -32.14 -37.62
C PHE A 69 -28.78 -31.44 -36.42
N GLU A 70 -29.60 -30.79 -35.58
CA GLU A 70 -29.14 -30.13 -34.36
C GLU A 70 -28.61 -31.13 -33.31
N GLU A 71 -29.21 -32.32 -33.21
CA GLU A 71 -28.69 -33.39 -32.33
C GLU A 71 -27.26 -33.83 -32.70
N VAL A 72 -26.98 -33.96 -34.00
CA VAL A 72 -25.66 -34.40 -34.52
C VAL A 72 -24.58 -33.34 -34.25
N LEU A 73 -24.90 -32.05 -34.42
CA LEU A 73 -23.96 -30.97 -34.09
C LEU A 73 -23.67 -30.88 -32.59
N ALA A 74 -24.67 -31.13 -31.75
CA ALA A 74 -24.53 -31.00 -30.30
C ALA A 74 -23.67 -32.10 -29.65
N HIS A 75 -23.63 -33.30 -30.24
CA HIS A 75 -22.95 -34.44 -29.63
C HIS A 75 -21.68 -34.89 -30.38
N GLY A 76 -21.42 -34.38 -31.59
CA GLY A 76 -20.19 -34.68 -32.33
C GLY A 76 -20.03 -36.13 -32.77
N ASP A 77 -21.10 -36.91 -32.79
CA ASP A 77 -21.06 -38.33 -33.16
C ASP A 77 -21.13 -38.52 -34.68
N THR A 78 -20.26 -39.38 -35.20
CA THR A 78 -20.39 -39.97 -36.54
C THR A 78 -21.68 -40.78 -36.58
N LEU A 79 -22.62 -40.39 -37.44
CA LEU A 79 -23.75 -41.22 -37.84
C LEU A 79 -23.23 -42.53 -38.44
N ILE A 80 -23.09 -43.57 -37.63
CA ILE A 80 -23.11 -44.95 -38.13
C ILE A 80 -24.57 -45.24 -38.45
N LEU A 81 -24.94 -45.05 -39.72
CA LEU A 81 -26.17 -45.59 -40.28
C LEU A 81 -25.99 -47.11 -40.40
N ASP A 82 -26.30 -47.81 -39.32
CA ASP A 82 -26.70 -49.22 -39.17
C ASP A 82 -26.46 -49.55 -37.68
N ASP A 83 -27.41 -49.58 -36.75
CA ASP A 83 -28.68 -50.30 -36.80
C ASP A 83 -29.49 -49.91 -35.54
N LEU A 84 -30.50 -49.05 -35.70
CA LEU A 84 -31.56 -48.84 -34.72
C LEU A 84 -32.77 -49.70 -35.13
N ALA A 85 -32.69 -51.03 -34.99
CA ALA A 85 -33.81 -51.88 -34.58
C ALA A 85 -33.48 -53.39 -34.63
N SER A 86 -32.94 -53.96 -33.55
CA SER A 86 -33.28 -55.34 -33.13
C SER A 86 -32.94 -55.68 -31.67
N ARG A 87 -33.82 -55.23 -30.77
CA ARG A 87 -34.37 -55.96 -29.61
C ARG A 87 -33.66 -57.26 -29.15
N ARG A 88 -33.18 -57.27 -27.90
CA ARG A 88 -33.64 -58.15 -26.79
C ARG A 88 -32.93 -57.74 -25.48
N ILE A 89 -33.63 -57.06 -24.57
CA ILE A 89 -34.41 -57.62 -23.45
C ILE A 89 -33.52 -58.25 -22.37
N ALA A 90 -33.54 -57.59 -21.21
CA ALA A 90 -33.64 -58.14 -19.86
C ALA A 90 -32.83 -59.41 -19.51
N HIS A 91 -31.67 -59.18 -18.92
CA HIS A 91 -31.03 -60.02 -17.89
C HIS A 91 -29.84 -59.15 -17.43
N THR A 92 -29.71 -58.63 -16.20
CA THR A 92 -30.06 -59.18 -14.91
C THR A 92 -29.92 -58.03 -13.91
N LEU A 93 -31.04 -57.36 -13.65
CA LEU A 93 -31.28 -56.58 -12.42
C LEU A 93 -31.58 -57.57 -11.28
N ASP A 94 -30.69 -58.53 -11.03
CA ASP A 94 -31.00 -59.65 -10.12
C ASP A 94 -29.83 -60.13 -9.26
N LEU A 95 -28.68 -59.45 -9.25
CA LEU A 95 -27.61 -59.78 -8.32
C LEU A 95 -26.88 -58.52 -7.88
N LEU A 96 -27.41 -57.83 -6.87
CA LEU A 96 -26.68 -57.33 -5.68
C LEU A 96 -27.58 -56.39 -4.85
N GLU A 97 -28.58 -56.98 -4.19
CA GLU A 97 -29.13 -56.46 -2.92
C GLU A 97 -28.22 -56.92 -1.76
N ALA A 98 -28.08 -56.09 -0.72
CA ALA A 98 -27.28 -56.34 0.49
C ALA A 98 -27.87 -57.48 1.37
N PRO A 99 -27.14 -58.16 2.30
CA PRO A 99 -26.66 -57.54 3.57
C PRO A 99 -25.38 -58.13 4.25
N THR A 100 -24.86 -57.42 5.26
CA THR A 100 -23.99 -57.87 6.39
C THR A 100 -24.68 -58.95 7.27
N PRO A 101 -24.04 -59.77 8.16
CA PRO A 101 -23.08 -59.35 9.23
C PRO A 101 -22.01 -60.39 9.68
N GLY A 102 -21.09 -59.99 10.58
CA GLY A 102 -20.27 -60.94 11.34
C GLY A 102 -19.05 -60.36 12.07
N SER A 103 -19.29 -59.66 13.18
CA SER A 103 -18.28 -59.26 14.17
C SER A 103 -17.86 -60.43 15.07
N THR A 104 -16.60 -60.46 15.54
CA THR A 104 -16.27 -60.64 16.97
C THR A 104 -14.79 -60.36 17.25
N HIS A 105 -14.56 -59.46 18.22
CA HIS A 105 -13.62 -59.46 19.37
C HIS A 105 -12.23 -60.14 19.23
N GLY A 106 -11.15 -59.65 19.82
CA GLY A 106 -10.97 -58.71 20.94
C GLY A 106 -9.47 -58.38 21.08
N GLU A 107 -9.14 -57.25 21.68
CA GLU A 107 -8.56 -57.15 23.03
C GLU A 107 -7.11 -56.64 22.96
N SER A 108 -6.87 -55.54 23.68
CA SER A 108 -5.57 -55.09 24.14
C SER A 108 -5.49 -55.43 25.64
N PRO A 109 -4.34 -55.82 26.21
CA PRO A 109 -3.56 -54.85 27.02
C PRO A 109 -2.02 -55.10 26.95
N ALA A 110 -1.18 -54.08 26.86
CA ALA A 110 -0.61 -53.22 27.92
C ALA A 110 0.62 -53.79 28.68
N HIS A 111 1.63 -52.92 28.83
CA HIS A 111 2.76 -52.89 29.81
C HIS A 111 3.93 -53.88 29.59
N ALA A 112 5.21 -53.56 29.84
CA ALA A 112 5.93 -52.38 30.36
C ALA A 112 7.47 -52.59 30.20
N GLY A 113 8.24 -51.49 30.37
CA GLY A 113 9.69 -51.47 30.64
C GLY A 113 10.55 -51.26 29.38
N GLY A 114 11.23 -50.14 29.14
CA GLY A 114 11.95 -49.25 30.05
C GLY A 114 13.40 -49.71 30.13
N PHE A 115 14.31 -49.04 29.43
CA PHE A 115 15.67 -48.67 29.89
C PHE A 115 16.32 -47.75 28.86
N ASP A 116 17.13 -46.88 29.40
CA ASP A 116 17.69 -45.65 28.87
C ASP A 116 19.12 -45.87 28.32
N GLU A 117 19.62 -44.81 27.69
CA GLU A 117 21.03 -44.44 27.51
C GLU A 117 21.72 -44.56 26.13
N GLN A 118 21.90 -43.36 25.56
CA GLN A 118 23.17 -42.74 25.16
C GLN A 118 23.73 -42.93 23.74
N SER A 119 23.60 -41.82 22.98
CA SER A 119 24.65 -41.05 22.27
C SER A 119 25.72 -41.78 21.45
N GLY A 120 25.87 -41.37 20.18
CA GLY A 120 27.10 -41.61 19.42
C GLY A 120 27.04 -41.15 17.97
N VAL A 121 27.70 -40.02 17.71
CA VAL A 121 28.02 -39.40 16.42
C VAL A 121 28.57 -40.41 15.39
N ILE A 122 28.12 -40.32 14.13
CA ILE A 122 28.69 -41.08 13.00
C ILE A 122 29.43 -40.12 12.07
N GLU A 123 30.76 -40.16 12.11
CA GLU A 123 31.64 -39.72 11.02
C GLU A 123 31.91 -40.89 10.08
N GLY A 124 31.91 -40.60 8.78
CA GLY A 124 31.98 -41.59 7.72
C GLY A 124 33.38 -42.16 7.48
N ARG A 125 33.42 -43.14 6.58
CA ARG A 125 34.50 -43.33 5.61
C ARG A 125 34.13 -44.42 4.60
N THR A 126 34.32 -44.07 3.33
CA THR A 126 34.35 -44.92 2.14
C THR A 126 35.38 -46.04 2.28
N PRO A 127 35.17 -47.18 1.58
CA PRO A 127 36.31 -47.83 0.95
C PRO A 127 36.05 -48.20 -0.53
N THR A 128 37.16 -48.06 -1.27
CA THR A 128 37.44 -48.42 -2.66
C THR A 128 37.50 -49.92 -2.91
N LEU A 129 37.15 -50.31 -4.14
CA LEU A 129 37.33 -51.62 -4.75
C LEU A 129 38.75 -51.79 -5.28
N THR A 130 39.41 -52.89 -4.94
CA THR A 130 40.46 -53.52 -5.76
C THR A 130 40.44 -55.03 -5.58
N ASP A 131 40.39 -55.70 -6.73
CA ASP A 131 40.98 -56.95 -7.16
C ASP A 131 40.56 -58.29 -6.52
N PHE A 132 40.02 -59.11 -7.41
CA PHE A 132 39.88 -60.56 -7.34
C PHE A 132 41.25 -61.23 -7.52
N ASP A 133 41.53 -62.24 -6.70
CA ASP A 133 42.22 -63.46 -7.12
C ASP A 133 41.72 -64.66 -6.29
N ASP A 134 41.55 -65.78 -7.00
CA ASP A 134 41.34 -67.16 -6.58
C ASP A 134 40.07 -67.56 -5.78
N ALA A 135 39.06 -67.98 -6.55
CA ALA A 135 38.01 -68.88 -6.07
C ALA A 135 38.32 -70.33 -6.49
N ASP A 136 38.47 -71.20 -5.48
CA ASP A 136 38.50 -72.64 -5.61
C ASP A 136 37.17 -73.20 -6.11
N ALA A 137 37.31 -74.27 -6.90
CA ALA A 137 36.27 -74.95 -7.65
C ALA A 137 35.19 -75.61 -6.78
N HIS A 138 33.94 -75.51 -7.25
CA HIS A 138 32.96 -76.58 -7.08
C HIS A 138 32.18 -76.80 -8.37
N GLU A 139 32.37 -78.01 -8.93
CA GLU A 139 31.61 -78.58 -10.04
C GLU A 139 30.14 -78.76 -9.66
N GLY A 140 29.26 -78.16 -10.45
CA GLY A 140 27.83 -78.48 -10.54
C GLY A 140 27.42 -78.39 -12.01
N GLN A 141 26.86 -79.47 -12.54
CA GLN A 141 26.43 -79.66 -13.92
C GLN A 141 25.47 -78.55 -14.41
N PRO A 142 25.57 -78.09 -15.68
CA PRO A 142 24.67 -77.12 -16.27
C PRO A 142 23.58 -77.82 -17.08
N ASP A 143 22.34 -77.82 -16.61
CA ASP A 143 21.15 -77.97 -17.45
C ASP A 143 20.03 -77.13 -16.81
N ASP A 144 19.39 -76.28 -17.63
CA ASP A 144 18.35 -75.25 -17.31
C ASP A 144 18.81 -73.79 -17.11
N LEU A 145 19.66 -73.28 -18.02
CA LEU A 145 19.59 -71.86 -18.41
C LEU A 145 19.00 -71.79 -19.84
N PRO A 146 17.93 -71.03 -20.10
CA PRO A 146 17.43 -70.83 -21.45
C PRO A 146 18.52 -70.13 -22.29
N PRO A 147 18.58 -70.40 -23.61
CA PRO A 147 19.67 -69.93 -24.45
C PRO A 147 19.69 -68.39 -24.50
N LEU A 148 20.80 -67.79 -24.07
CA LEU A 148 21.12 -66.36 -24.12
C LEU A 148 21.34 -65.82 -25.56
N TYR A 149 20.76 -66.45 -26.58
CA TYR A 149 20.90 -66.08 -27.99
C TYR A 149 19.55 -66.08 -28.72
N GLY A 150 18.57 -65.35 -28.19
CA GLY A 150 17.49 -64.79 -29.00
C GLY A 150 17.89 -63.38 -29.43
N GLY A 151 17.57 -62.96 -30.66
CA GLY A 151 17.79 -61.58 -31.09
C GLY A 151 16.99 -60.58 -30.23
N ALA A 152 17.15 -59.28 -30.48
CA ALA A 152 16.52 -58.22 -29.69
C ALA A 152 15.02 -58.44 -29.38
N GLU A 153 14.29 -59.05 -30.31
CA GLU A 153 12.87 -59.38 -30.23
C GLU A 153 12.52 -60.47 -29.18
N ALA A 154 13.51 -61.21 -28.67
CA ALA A 154 13.33 -62.16 -27.58
C ALA A 154 13.64 -61.54 -26.19
N ARG A 155 14.45 -60.48 -26.14
CA ARG A 155 14.86 -59.79 -24.90
C ARG A 155 14.00 -58.57 -24.58
N TYR A 156 13.60 -57.83 -25.61
CA TYR A 156 12.86 -56.59 -25.48
C TYR A 156 11.41 -56.81 -25.92
N ASP A 157 10.48 -56.60 -25.00
CA ASP A 157 9.05 -56.64 -25.29
C ASP A 157 8.58 -55.24 -25.71
N PHE A 158 8.22 -55.08 -26.98
CA PHE A 158 7.87 -53.79 -27.55
C PHE A 158 6.47 -53.36 -27.10
N VAL A 159 6.40 -52.22 -26.41
CA VAL A 159 5.17 -51.72 -25.78
C VAL A 159 4.47 -50.73 -26.69
N ASP A 160 5.19 -49.71 -27.18
CA ASP A 160 4.61 -48.59 -27.93
C ASP A 160 5.66 -47.90 -28.82
N GLU A 161 5.22 -47.05 -29.76
CA GLU A 161 6.10 -46.18 -30.54
C GLU A 161 6.18 -44.79 -29.89
N LEU A 162 7.36 -44.39 -29.40
CA LEU A 162 7.56 -43.09 -28.73
C LEU A 162 7.74 -41.93 -29.73
N GLY A 163 8.19 -42.23 -30.95
CA GLY A 163 8.34 -41.22 -31.99
C GLY A 163 8.94 -41.74 -33.30
N ARG A 164 8.58 -41.08 -34.40
CA ARG A 164 9.03 -41.40 -35.76
C ARG A 164 9.66 -40.18 -36.43
N GLY A 165 10.82 -40.34 -37.07
CA GLY A 165 11.51 -39.26 -37.78
C GLY A 165 12.26 -39.72 -39.03
N GLY A 166 12.91 -38.76 -39.71
CA GLY A 166 13.63 -39.01 -40.98
C GLY A 166 14.88 -39.90 -40.85
N MET A 167 15.37 -40.14 -39.63
CA MET A 167 16.56 -40.96 -39.35
C MET A 167 16.22 -42.31 -38.68
N GLY A 168 14.95 -42.60 -38.40
CA GLY A 168 14.54 -43.83 -37.73
C GLY A 168 13.29 -43.69 -36.87
N GLN A 169 12.97 -44.74 -36.13
CA GLN A 169 11.88 -44.80 -35.15
C GLN A 169 12.42 -45.09 -33.74
N ILE A 170 11.75 -44.57 -32.73
CA ILE A 170 12.03 -44.81 -31.31
C ILE A 170 10.87 -45.60 -30.73
N LEU A 171 11.17 -46.78 -30.20
CA LEU A 171 10.20 -47.70 -29.60
C LEU A 171 10.38 -47.73 -28.07
N LEU A 172 9.28 -47.71 -27.33
CA LEU A 172 9.25 -48.09 -25.93
C LEU A 172 9.29 -49.61 -25.86
N ALA A 173 10.27 -50.17 -25.14
CA ALA A 173 10.31 -51.60 -24.90
C ALA A 173 10.66 -51.91 -23.44
N ARG A 174 10.22 -53.07 -22.97
CA ARG A 174 10.58 -53.60 -21.65
C ARG A 174 11.72 -54.60 -21.81
N ASP A 175 12.87 -54.29 -21.22
CA ASP A 175 13.98 -55.23 -21.07
C ASP A 175 13.55 -56.32 -20.07
N GLN A 176 13.30 -57.52 -20.58
CA GLN A 176 12.81 -58.66 -19.78
C GLN A 176 13.88 -59.21 -18.85
N LEU A 177 15.17 -58.94 -19.10
CA LEU A 177 16.27 -59.40 -18.25
C LEU A 177 16.55 -58.43 -17.09
N LEU A 178 16.55 -57.13 -17.39
CA LEU A 178 16.77 -56.08 -16.39
C LEU A 178 15.48 -55.56 -15.74
N GLU A 179 14.33 -56.09 -16.16
CA GLU A 179 12.98 -55.74 -15.70
C GLU A 179 12.70 -54.23 -15.69
N ARG A 180 13.21 -53.51 -16.69
CA ARG A 180 13.07 -52.06 -16.82
C ARG A 180 12.59 -51.67 -18.21
N GLU A 181 12.06 -50.47 -18.32
CA GLU A 181 11.75 -49.91 -19.62
C GLU A 181 12.95 -49.19 -20.23
N ILE A 182 13.08 -49.30 -21.54
CA ILE A 182 14.11 -48.69 -22.35
C ILE A 182 13.48 -48.04 -23.58
N ALA A 183 14.15 -47.02 -24.11
CA ALA A 183 13.85 -46.45 -25.40
C ALA A 183 14.81 -47.09 -26.41
N LEU A 184 14.29 -47.70 -27.46
CA LEU A 184 15.06 -48.38 -28.50
C LEU A 184 14.96 -47.58 -29.79
N LYS A 185 16.09 -47.05 -30.29
CA LYS A 185 16.14 -46.37 -31.59
C LYS A 185 16.61 -47.35 -32.65
N THR A 186 15.88 -47.43 -33.75
CA THR A 186 16.23 -48.24 -34.92
C THR A 186 15.80 -47.54 -36.22
N LEU A 187 16.20 -48.06 -37.37
CA LEU A 187 15.82 -47.51 -38.67
C LEU A 187 14.37 -47.91 -39.02
N LEU A 188 13.72 -47.17 -39.92
CA LEU A 188 12.39 -47.53 -40.41
C LEU A 188 12.46 -48.87 -41.19
N PRO A 189 11.42 -49.72 -41.15
CA PRO A 189 11.43 -51.08 -41.70
C PRO A 189 11.82 -51.22 -43.18
N ASP A 190 11.75 -50.15 -43.97
CA ASP A 190 12.07 -50.11 -45.40
C ASP A 190 13.40 -49.39 -45.74
N THR A 191 14.23 -49.09 -44.73
CA THR A 191 15.48 -48.31 -44.90
C THR A 191 16.70 -49.24 -44.95
N ASP A 192 16.94 -49.91 -46.08
CA ASP A 192 18.14 -50.72 -46.27
C ASP A 192 19.24 -49.92 -46.97
N ASN A 193 19.90 -49.04 -46.20
CA ASN A 193 21.01 -48.22 -46.68
C ASN A 193 22.22 -48.38 -45.73
N PRO A 194 23.34 -48.96 -46.20
CA PRO A 194 24.56 -49.12 -45.40
C PRO A 194 25.05 -47.82 -44.75
N THR A 195 24.92 -46.68 -45.44
CA THR A 195 25.29 -45.38 -44.86
C THR A 195 24.37 -44.93 -43.72
N ALA A 196 23.09 -45.35 -43.71
CA ALA A 196 22.19 -45.08 -42.60
C ALA A 196 22.49 -45.98 -41.39
N HIS A 197 22.91 -47.23 -41.63
CA HIS A 197 23.35 -48.14 -40.56
C HIS A 197 24.59 -47.60 -39.84
N ASP A 198 25.60 -47.17 -40.61
CA ASP A 198 26.83 -46.61 -40.06
C ASP A 198 26.58 -45.32 -39.26
N ARG A 199 25.66 -44.46 -39.73
CA ARG A 199 25.26 -43.24 -39.01
C ARG A 199 24.58 -43.54 -37.67
N LEU A 200 23.64 -44.51 -37.64
CA LEU A 200 22.97 -44.87 -36.39
C LEU A 200 23.95 -45.46 -35.36
N LEU A 201 24.87 -46.31 -35.81
CA LEU A 201 25.91 -46.86 -34.94
C LEU A 201 26.92 -45.80 -34.48
N ALA A 202 27.26 -44.84 -35.33
CA ALA A 202 28.13 -43.73 -34.97
C ALA A 202 27.46 -42.81 -33.92
N GLU A 203 26.18 -42.51 -34.06
CA GLU A 203 25.39 -41.78 -33.06
C GLU A 203 25.35 -42.51 -31.72
N ALA A 204 25.08 -43.83 -31.73
CA ALA A 204 25.06 -44.65 -30.53
C ALA A 204 26.41 -44.66 -29.80
N ARG A 205 27.51 -44.79 -30.57
CA ARG A 205 28.89 -44.77 -30.03
C ARG A 205 29.27 -43.40 -29.48
N LEU A 206 28.85 -42.33 -30.15
CA LEU A 206 29.13 -40.96 -29.70
C LEU A 206 28.39 -40.67 -28.39
N THR A 207 27.09 -40.93 -28.37
CA THR A 207 26.25 -40.73 -27.18
C THR A 207 26.72 -41.61 -26.02
N GLY A 208 27.09 -42.87 -26.30
CA GLY A 208 27.60 -43.80 -25.30
C GLY A 208 28.98 -43.45 -24.72
N ARG A 209 29.74 -42.52 -25.35
CA ARG A 209 30.99 -41.98 -24.77
C ARG A 209 30.75 -40.83 -23.81
N LEU A 210 29.56 -40.23 -23.83
CA LEU A 210 29.24 -39.04 -23.07
C LEU A 210 28.46 -39.44 -21.80
N GLU A 211 29.19 -39.63 -20.70
CA GLU A 211 28.61 -39.98 -19.41
C GLU A 211 28.41 -38.72 -18.55
N HIS A 212 27.23 -38.11 -18.68
CA HIS A 212 26.86 -36.92 -17.91
C HIS A 212 25.41 -37.01 -17.41
N PRO A 213 25.05 -36.51 -16.21
CA PRO A 213 23.68 -36.57 -15.68
C PRO A 213 22.61 -35.96 -16.58
N SER A 214 23.00 -35.00 -17.43
CA SER A 214 22.14 -34.33 -18.40
C SER A 214 22.32 -34.80 -19.85
N ILE A 215 22.91 -35.96 -20.07
CA ILE A 215 22.98 -36.63 -21.37
C ILE A 215 22.36 -38.03 -21.19
N VAL A 216 21.49 -38.42 -22.12
CA VAL A 216 20.79 -39.71 -21.99
C VAL A 216 21.78 -40.86 -22.17
N PRO A 217 21.95 -41.76 -21.17
CA PRO A 217 22.90 -42.86 -21.27
C PRO A 217 22.41 -43.92 -22.27
N VAL A 218 23.33 -44.41 -23.10
CA VAL A 218 23.14 -45.59 -23.95
C VAL A 218 23.42 -46.84 -23.13
N TYR A 219 22.53 -47.82 -23.21
CA TYR A 219 22.60 -49.06 -22.43
C TYR A 219 23.10 -50.26 -23.23
N ASP A 220 22.72 -50.37 -24.51
CA ASP A 220 23.05 -51.54 -25.33
C ASP A 220 23.03 -51.17 -26.82
N VAL A 221 23.73 -51.95 -27.66
CA VAL A 221 23.71 -51.85 -29.12
C VAL A 221 23.63 -53.25 -29.72
N GLY A 222 22.80 -53.41 -30.75
CA GLY A 222 22.61 -54.72 -31.38
C GLY A 222 21.99 -54.65 -32.76
N TRP A 223 21.51 -55.80 -33.25
CA TRP A 223 20.86 -55.96 -34.55
C TRP A 223 19.51 -56.68 -34.40
N LEU A 224 18.50 -56.18 -35.10
CA LEU A 224 17.18 -56.82 -35.24
C LEU A 224 17.26 -58.00 -36.21
N HIS A 225 16.25 -58.88 -36.20
CA HIS A 225 16.27 -60.08 -37.05
C HIS A 225 16.25 -59.78 -38.56
N HIS A 226 15.71 -58.63 -38.95
CA HIS A 226 15.75 -58.12 -40.32
C HIS A 226 17.06 -57.39 -40.69
N GLY A 227 18.07 -57.39 -39.82
CA GLY A 227 19.42 -56.89 -40.11
C GLY A 227 19.66 -55.40 -39.82
N SER A 228 18.67 -54.66 -39.31
CA SER A 228 18.87 -53.24 -38.98
C SER A 228 19.49 -53.08 -37.60
N PRO A 229 20.46 -52.15 -37.43
CA PRO A 229 21.02 -51.88 -36.12
C PRO A 229 19.99 -51.20 -35.21
N TYR A 230 20.13 -51.41 -33.90
CA TYR A 230 19.43 -50.65 -32.88
C TYR A 230 20.38 -50.32 -31.73
N TYR A 231 20.02 -49.31 -30.95
CA TYR A 231 20.59 -49.11 -29.63
C TYR A 231 19.51 -48.74 -28.62
N THR A 232 19.74 -49.09 -27.35
CA THR A 232 18.81 -48.81 -26.26
C THR A 232 19.35 -47.72 -25.35
N MET A 233 18.46 -46.92 -24.78
CA MET A 233 18.79 -45.80 -23.91
C MET A 233 17.74 -45.62 -22.81
N ARG A 234 18.02 -44.76 -21.83
CA ARG A 234 17.04 -44.42 -20.78
C ARG A 234 15.76 -43.85 -21.38
N VAL A 235 14.60 -44.38 -20.99
CA VAL A 235 13.31 -43.72 -21.25
C VAL A 235 13.21 -42.49 -20.35
N VAL A 236 13.01 -41.32 -20.95
CA VAL A 236 12.66 -40.10 -20.21
C VAL A 236 11.16 -39.89 -20.41
N ARG A 237 10.37 -40.28 -19.42
CA ARG A 237 8.91 -40.28 -19.47
C ARG A 237 8.35 -38.89 -19.17
N GLU A 238 8.62 -37.89 -20.00
CA GLU A 238 8.06 -36.53 -19.84
C GLU A 238 8.16 -35.70 -21.15
N ARG A 239 8.05 -34.36 -21.02
CA ARG A 239 7.86 -33.37 -22.09
C ARG A 239 9.17 -32.70 -22.51
N SER A 240 9.23 -32.28 -23.76
CA SER A 240 10.33 -31.44 -24.27
C SER A 240 10.19 -29.98 -23.82
N LEU A 241 11.29 -29.23 -23.83
CA LEU A 241 11.24 -27.78 -23.59
C LEU A 241 10.33 -27.09 -24.62
N ALA A 242 10.31 -27.54 -25.87
CA ALA A 242 9.39 -27.04 -26.91
C ALA A 242 7.93 -27.13 -26.48
N ALA A 243 7.50 -28.29 -25.99
CA ALA A 243 6.12 -28.50 -25.53
C ALA A 243 5.77 -27.59 -24.34
N ILE A 244 6.73 -27.38 -23.42
CA ILE A 244 6.54 -26.45 -22.29
C ILE A 244 6.38 -25.01 -22.78
N LEU A 245 7.19 -24.57 -23.75
CA LEU A 245 7.09 -23.23 -24.33
C LEU A 245 5.76 -23.03 -25.08
N ASP A 246 5.26 -24.04 -25.79
CA ASP A 246 3.97 -24.00 -26.48
C ASP A 246 2.78 -23.83 -25.54
N GLU A 247 2.78 -24.50 -24.39
CA GLU A 247 1.73 -24.30 -23.39
C GLU A 247 1.76 -22.89 -22.80
N LEU A 248 2.98 -22.38 -22.53
CA LEU A 248 3.15 -21.02 -22.04
C LEU A 248 2.64 -19.98 -23.06
N ARG A 249 2.76 -20.24 -24.37
CA ARG A 249 2.18 -19.40 -25.44
C ARG A 249 0.65 -19.41 -25.42
N GLN A 250 0.03 -20.55 -25.08
CA GLN A 250 -1.42 -20.73 -25.09
C GLN A 250 -2.11 -20.18 -23.82
N GLY A 251 -1.36 -19.72 -22.82
CA GLY A 251 -1.91 -19.15 -21.58
C GLY A 251 -2.48 -20.20 -20.62
N CYS A 252 -2.20 -21.48 -20.84
CA CYS A 252 -2.53 -22.56 -19.92
C CYS A 252 -1.54 -22.51 -18.72
N SER A 253 -1.98 -22.00 -17.57
CA SER A 253 -1.16 -21.84 -16.35
C SER A 253 -0.77 -23.20 -15.73
N SER A 254 0.36 -23.44 -15.04
CA SER A 254 1.69 -22.80 -14.92
C SER A 254 2.51 -23.58 -13.86
N HIS A 255 3.55 -24.33 -14.26
CA HIS A 255 4.49 -24.93 -13.30
C HIS A 255 5.95 -24.45 -13.45
N TYR A 256 6.26 -23.71 -14.51
CA TYR A 256 7.61 -23.22 -14.80
C TYR A 256 7.66 -21.69 -14.73
N SER A 257 8.29 -21.18 -13.67
CA SER A 257 8.74 -19.79 -13.55
C SER A 257 9.91 -19.53 -14.51
N LEU A 258 10.15 -18.25 -14.83
CA LEU A 258 11.30 -17.84 -15.64
C LEU A 258 12.62 -18.34 -15.04
N THR A 259 12.77 -18.26 -13.70
CA THR A 259 13.93 -18.75 -12.96
C THR A 259 14.17 -20.24 -13.17
N GLN A 260 13.11 -21.06 -13.23
CA GLN A 260 13.22 -22.49 -13.53
C GLN A 260 13.64 -22.73 -14.98
N LEU A 261 13.07 -22.01 -15.95
CA LEU A 261 13.43 -22.14 -17.36
C LEU A 261 14.89 -21.72 -17.63
N VAL A 262 15.34 -20.62 -17.03
CA VAL A 262 16.76 -20.21 -17.07
C VAL A 262 17.65 -21.25 -16.40
N GLY A 263 17.18 -21.86 -15.31
CA GLY A 263 17.85 -22.99 -14.64
C GLY A 263 17.99 -24.23 -15.54
N ILE A 264 17.00 -24.52 -16.39
CA ILE A 264 17.06 -25.58 -17.40
C ILE A 264 18.13 -25.25 -18.44
N VAL A 265 18.10 -24.04 -19.02
CA VAL A 265 19.12 -23.61 -20.01
C VAL A 265 20.53 -23.69 -19.41
N ARG A 266 20.71 -23.29 -18.15
CA ARG A 266 22.00 -23.43 -17.44
C ARG A 266 22.46 -24.88 -17.35
N GLN A 267 21.57 -25.84 -17.06
CA GLN A 267 21.91 -27.28 -17.04
C GLN A 267 22.31 -27.79 -18.42
N VAL A 268 21.61 -27.33 -19.47
CA VAL A 268 21.98 -27.64 -20.86
C VAL A 268 23.37 -27.07 -21.19
N CYS A 269 23.69 -25.84 -20.80
CA CYS A 269 25.02 -25.27 -20.98
C CYS A 269 26.13 -26.15 -20.37
N LEU A 270 25.89 -26.70 -19.17
CA LEU A 270 26.86 -27.60 -18.51
C LEU A 270 27.02 -28.93 -19.27
N ALA A 271 25.91 -29.50 -19.77
CA ALA A 271 25.94 -30.72 -20.57
C ALA A 271 26.71 -30.52 -21.89
N ILE A 272 26.49 -29.37 -22.55
CA ILE A 272 27.17 -29.00 -23.79
C ILE A 272 28.65 -28.73 -23.53
N GLN A 273 29.02 -28.05 -22.43
CA GLN A 273 30.43 -27.89 -22.06
C GLN A 273 31.12 -29.25 -21.88
N TYR A 274 30.48 -30.20 -21.21
CA TYR A 274 31.04 -31.54 -21.04
C TYR A 274 31.29 -32.23 -22.39
N ALA A 275 30.38 -32.09 -23.34
CA ALA A 275 30.57 -32.60 -24.70
C ALA A 275 31.72 -31.88 -25.44
N HIS A 276 31.82 -30.55 -25.30
CA HIS A 276 32.92 -29.74 -25.84
C HIS A 276 34.29 -30.19 -25.30
N ASP A 277 34.39 -30.47 -24.00
CA ASP A 277 35.62 -30.99 -23.37
C ASP A 277 36.00 -32.39 -23.92
N ALA A 278 35.00 -33.17 -24.35
CA ALA A 278 35.19 -34.44 -25.06
C ALA A 278 35.46 -34.28 -26.58
N GLY A 279 35.55 -33.04 -27.08
CA GLY A 279 35.81 -32.71 -28.48
C GLY A 279 34.59 -32.90 -29.39
N VAL A 280 33.37 -32.80 -28.86
CA VAL A 280 32.10 -33.04 -29.56
C VAL A 280 31.26 -31.77 -29.60
N VAL A 281 30.89 -31.30 -30.80
CA VAL A 281 29.99 -30.15 -31.03
C VAL A 281 28.62 -30.67 -31.49
N HIS A 282 27.53 -30.21 -30.87
CA HIS A 282 26.18 -30.78 -31.08
C HIS A 282 25.54 -30.37 -32.42
N ARG A 283 25.61 -29.09 -32.81
CA ARG A 283 25.16 -28.52 -34.10
C ARG A 283 23.65 -28.52 -34.42
N ASP A 284 22.80 -29.17 -33.64
CA ASP A 284 21.34 -29.14 -33.78
C ASP A 284 20.65 -28.98 -32.42
N LEU A 285 21.15 -28.04 -31.61
CA LEU A 285 20.55 -27.77 -30.31
C LEU A 285 19.28 -26.92 -30.48
N LYS A 286 18.17 -27.41 -29.93
CA LYS A 286 16.84 -26.80 -29.99
C LYS A 286 15.96 -27.28 -28.82
N PRO A 287 14.85 -26.59 -28.50
CA PRO A 287 13.97 -26.97 -27.39
C PRO A 287 13.37 -28.38 -27.50
N GLU A 288 13.21 -28.94 -28.70
CA GLU A 288 12.75 -30.31 -28.92
C GLU A 288 13.77 -31.35 -28.45
N ASN A 289 15.07 -31.00 -28.50
CA ASN A 289 16.17 -31.86 -28.11
C ASN A 289 16.54 -31.75 -26.62
N ILE A 290 15.70 -31.06 -25.83
CA ILE A 290 15.85 -30.91 -24.38
C ILE A 290 14.63 -31.52 -23.72
N LEU A 291 14.81 -32.64 -23.02
CA LEU A 291 13.77 -33.33 -22.27
C LEU A 291 13.85 -32.98 -20.78
N ILE A 292 12.71 -32.77 -20.13
CA ILE A 292 12.62 -32.46 -18.70
C ILE A 292 11.93 -33.62 -17.99
N GLY A 293 12.62 -34.36 -17.13
CA GLY A 293 12.09 -35.49 -16.37
C GLY A 293 11.17 -35.09 -15.21
N SER A 294 10.46 -36.08 -14.64
CA SER A 294 9.37 -35.88 -13.65
C SER A 294 9.84 -35.24 -12.34
N TYR A 295 11.14 -35.33 -12.04
CA TYR A 295 11.77 -34.75 -10.85
C TYR A 295 12.63 -33.53 -11.16
N GLY A 296 12.50 -32.96 -12.36
CA GLY A 296 13.23 -31.78 -12.81
C GLY A 296 14.62 -32.08 -13.39
N GLU A 297 14.93 -33.33 -13.71
CA GLU A 297 16.13 -33.69 -14.46
C GLU A 297 16.08 -33.10 -15.88
N VAL A 298 17.18 -32.59 -16.39
CA VAL A 298 17.25 -32.05 -17.77
C VAL A 298 18.18 -32.93 -18.58
N PHE A 299 17.71 -33.42 -19.73
CA PHE A 299 18.47 -34.26 -20.64
C PHE A 299 18.57 -33.64 -22.02
N VAL A 300 19.79 -33.60 -22.57
CA VAL A 300 20.07 -33.28 -23.97
C VAL A 300 20.08 -34.58 -24.77
N ILE A 301 19.31 -34.61 -25.86
CA ILE A 301 19.15 -35.77 -26.75
C ILE A 301 19.56 -35.43 -28.19
N ASP A 302 19.61 -36.47 -29.03
CA ASP A 302 19.77 -36.38 -30.49
C ASP A 302 21.13 -35.82 -30.99
N TRP A 303 22.18 -36.65 -30.84
CA TRP A 303 23.55 -36.36 -31.28
C TRP A 303 23.82 -36.78 -32.74
N GLY A 304 22.79 -37.12 -33.50
CA GLY A 304 22.90 -37.76 -34.83
C GLY A 304 23.60 -36.92 -35.91
N ILE A 305 23.88 -35.65 -35.62
CA ILE A 305 24.55 -34.71 -36.53
C ILE A 305 25.74 -33.97 -35.88
N ALA A 306 26.19 -34.45 -34.72
CA ALA A 306 27.31 -33.86 -34.01
C ALA A 306 28.63 -34.02 -34.79
N LYS A 307 29.55 -33.05 -34.61
CA LYS A 307 30.90 -33.04 -35.20
C LYS A 307 31.93 -33.38 -34.15
N VAL A 308 32.85 -34.28 -34.49
CA VAL A 308 34.01 -34.62 -33.63
C VAL A 308 35.21 -33.82 -34.11
N LEU A 309 35.76 -32.95 -33.26
CA LEU A 309 36.85 -32.03 -33.59
C LEU A 309 38.20 -32.75 -33.78
N HIS A 310 38.37 -33.93 -33.17
CA HIS A 310 39.59 -34.73 -33.20
C HIS A 310 39.28 -36.21 -33.53
N GLY A 311 39.34 -36.59 -34.82
CA GLY A 311 39.13 -37.98 -35.28
C GLY A 311 38.62 -38.09 -36.73
N GLU A 312 38.40 -39.31 -37.24
CA GLU A 312 37.60 -39.53 -38.46
C GLU A 312 36.14 -39.23 -38.14
N ASP A 313 35.56 -38.19 -38.76
CA ASP A 313 34.15 -37.83 -38.61
C ASP A 313 33.29 -38.66 -39.61
N PRO A 314 32.51 -39.65 -39.14
CA PRO A 314 31.68 -40.48 -40.02
C PRO A 314 30.43 -39.75 -40.55
N HIS A 315 30.08 -38.58 -40.00
CA HIS A 315 28.86 -37.85 -40.35
C HIS A 315 29.10 -36.73 -41.37
N THR A 316 30.26 -36.06 -41.32
CA THR A 316 30.51 -34.88 -42.19
C THR A 316 31.62 -35.02 -43.22
N SER A 317 32.53 -35.98 -43.10
CA SER A 317 33.63 -36.18 -44.07
C SER A 317 33.16 -36.54 -45.50
N THR A 318 31.88 -36.85 -45.68
CA THR A 318 31.25 -37.24 -46.96
C THR A 318 30.18 -36.26 -47.47
N LEU A 319 29.89 -35.16 -46.76
CA LEU A 319 28.87 -34.18 -47.18
C LEU A 319 29.46 -33.14 -48.16
N PRO A 320 28.82 -32.86 -49.31
CA PRO A 320 29.25 -31.79 -50.21
C PRO A 320 29.30 -30.42 -49.50
N ARG A 321 30.28 -29.58 -49.85
CA ARG A 321 30.30 -28.16 -49.42
C ARG A 321 28.97 -27.48 -49.78
N GLY A 322 28.35 -26.81 -48.82
CA GLY A 322 27.03 -26.15 -48.97
C GLY A 322 25.82 -26.99 -48.55
N THR A 323 26.01 -28.19 -48.00
CA THR A 323 24.90 -28.95 -47.41
C THR A 323 24.47 -28.30 -46.09
N LEU A 324 23.22 -27.85 -46.01
CA LEU A 324 22.61 -27.30 -44.81
C LEU A 324 22.31 -28.41 -43.81
N VAL A 325 22.70 -28.19 -42.56
CA VAL A 325 22.67 -29.19 -41.50
C VAL A 325 22.14 -28.55 -40.22
N GLY A 326 21.04 -29.10 -39.66
CA GLY A 326 20.37 -28.62 -38.45
C GLY A 326 18.99 -27.99 -38.70
N THR A 327 18.38 -27.45 -37.65
CA THR A 327 17.07 -26.80 -37.66
C THR A 327 17.22 -25.29 -37.87
N PRO A 328 16.71 -24.71 -38.97
CA PRO A 328 17.06 -23.34 -39.37
C PRO A 328 16.87 -22.26 -38.30
N GLN A 329 15.88 -22.40 -37.41
CA GLN A 329 15.52 -21.38 -36.41
C GLN A 329 16.57 -21.19 -35.30
N TYR A 330 17.45 -22.17 -35.07
CA TYR A 330 18.48 -22.14 -34.02
C TYR A 330 19.91 -22.17 -34.59
N MET A 331 20.07 -22.17 -35.91
CA MET A 331 21.38 -22.22 -36.57
C MET A 331 22.20 -20.97 -36.30
N ALA A 332 23.49 -21.16 -36.04
CA ALA A 332 24.45 -20.06 -36.04
C ALA A 332 24.72 -19.53 -37.47
N PRO A 333 25.13 -18.26 -37.62
CA PRO A 333 25.47 -17.65 -38.92
C PRO A 333 26.43 -18.49 -39.78
N GLU A 334 27.46 -19.08 -39.18
CA GLU A 334 28.43 -19.95 -39.86
C GLU A 334 27.81 -21.25 -40.40
N GLN A 335 26.79 -21.79 -39.72
CA GLN A 335 26.02 -22.95 -40.20
C GLN A 335 25.08 -22.54 -41.34
N ALA A 336 24.41 -21.39 -41.22
CA ALA A 336 23.51 -20.85 -42.24
C ALA A 336 24.24 -20.52 -43.56
N GLN A 337 25.52 -20.15 -43.47
CA GLN A 337 26.41 -19.92 -44.63
C GLN A 337 26.99 -21.21 -45.23
N GLY A 338 26.82 -22.36 -44.56
CA GLY A 338 27.41 -23.63 -44.99
C GLY A 338 28.92 -23.70 -44.79
N HIS A 339 29.50 -22.84 -43.95
CA HIS A 339 30.92 -22.84 -43.59
C HIS A 339 31.23 -23.91 -42.54
N ASN A 340 31.00 -25.18 -42.89
CA ASN A 340 31.20 -26.31 -41.99
C ASN A 340 32.63 -26.43 -41.42
N ASP A 341 33.60 -25.84 -42.11
CA ASP A 341 35.02 -25.76 -41.72
C ASP A 341 35.23 -24.77 -40.55
N GLU A 342 34.36 -23.76 -40.38
CA GLU A 342 34.44 -22.70 -39.36
C GLU A 342 33.64 -23.00 -38.08
N VAL A 343 32.84 -24.08 -38.07
CA VAL A 343 32.06 -24.48 -36.90
C VAL A 343 32.95 -25.03 -35.79
N ASP A 344 32.87 -24.39 -34.63
CA ASP A 344 33.53 -24.72 -33.36
C ASP A 344 32.50 -24.79 -32.21
N GLU A 345 32.97 -24.85 -30.95
CA GLU A 345 32.12 -24.91 -29.75
C GLU A 345 31.15 -23.70 -29.64
N ARG A 346 31.50 -22.55 -30.21
CA ARG A 346 30.73 -21.29 -30.12
C ARG A 346 29.51 -21.30 -31.03
N THR A 347 29.42 -22.25 -31.95
CA THR A 347 28.19 -22.54 -32.71
C THR A 347 27.09 -23.02 -31.76
N ASP A 348 27.38 -23.92 -30.82
CA ASP A 348 26.39 -24.37 -29.83
C ASP A 348 26.04 -23.25 -28.82
N VAL A 349 26.98 -22.35 -28.52
CA VAL A 349 26.72 -21.15 -27.69
C VAL A 349 25.67 -20.25 -28.34
N TYR A 350 25.70 -20.09 -29.66
CA TYR A 350 24.67 -19.33 -30.39
C TYR A 350 23.30 -19.99 -30.25
N ALA A 351 23.23 -21.32 -30.44
CA ALA A 351 21.98 -22.07 -30.31
C ALA A 351 21.42 -22.00 -28.87
N LEU A 352 22.28 -22.09 -27.85
CA LEU A 352 21.91 -21.84 -26.45
C LEU A 352 21.36 -20.43 -26.24
N GLY A 353 21.96 -19.42 -26.87
CA GLY A 353 21.47 -18.04 -26.90
C GLY A 353 20.10 -17.91 -27.53
N ALA A 354 19.84 -18.61 -28.63
CA ALA A 354 18.54 -18.63 -29.31
C ALA A 354 17.46 -19.30 -28.45
N ILE A 355 17.78 -20.41 -27.79
CA ILE A 355 16.88 -21.08 -26.83
C ILE A 355 16.60 -20.16 -25.64
N LEU A 356 17.60 -19.49 -25.09
CA LEU A 356 17.41 -18.53 -24.01
C LEU A 356 16.51 -17.38 -24.46
N TYR A 357 16.72 -16.83 -25.66
CA TYR A 357 15.89 -15.78 -26.22
C TYR A 357 14.42 -16.20 -26.32
N GLU A 358 14.17 -17.42 -26.78
CA GLU A 358 12.82 -17.97 -26.87
C GLU A 358 12.22 -18.23 -25.48
N VAL A 359 12.99 -18.69 -24.50
CA VAL A 359 12.53 -18.80 -23.10
C VAL A 359 12.10 -17.43 -22.55
N LEU A 360 12.83 -16.37 -22.89
CA LEU A 360 12.51 -15.01 -22.45
C LEU A 360 11.25 -14.47 -23.13
N THR A 361 11.12 -14.66 -24.44
CA THR A 361 10.11 -13.98 -25.27
C THR A 361 8.90 -14.85 -25.61
N LEU A 362 9.02 -16.17 -25.50
CA LEU A 362 8.17 -17.20 -26.11
C LEU A 362 8.12 -17.14 -27.64
N GLU A 363 9.04 -16.44 -28.30
CA GLU A 363 9.11 -16.32 -29.75
C GLU A 363 10.51 -16.65 -30.25
N SER A 364 10.61 -17.16 -31.47
CA SER A 364 11.90 -17.40 -32.10
C SER A 364 12.65 -16.08 -32.36
N VAL A 365 13.98 -16.15 -32.47
CA VAL A 365 14.82 -14.96 -32.70
C VAL A 365 14.44 -14.26 -34.01
N PHE A 366 14.27 -15.04 -35.08
CA PHE A 366 13.89 -14.58 -36.41
C PHE A 366 12.73 -15.41 -36.95
N GLU A 367 11.75 -14.74 -37.56
CA GLU A 367 10.63 -15.38 -38.24
C GLU A 367 10.59 -14.97 -39.70
N ALA A 368 10.40 -15.93 -40.60
CA ALA A 368 10.27 -15.66 -42.01
C ALA A 368 9.36 -16.66 -42.71
N ARG A 369 8.72 -16.25 -43.81
CA ARG A 369 7.79 -17.08 -44.58
C ARG A 369 8.46 -18.21 -45.37
N THR A 370 9.77 -18.11 -45.59
CA THR A 370 10.57 -19.12 -46.31
C THR A 370 11.87 -19.42 -45.56
N VAL A 371 12.38 -20.64 -45.72
CA VAL A 371 13.67 -21.05 -45.14
C VAL A 371 14.81 -20.14 -45.64
N LEU A 372 14.82 -19.78 -46.92
CA LEU A 372 15.85 -18.90 -47.48
C LEU A 372 15.85 -17.50 -46.83
N SER A 373 14.67 -16.91 -46.64
CA SER A 373 14.56 -15.62 -45.93
C SER A 373 14.99 -15.71 -44.47
N LEU A 374 14.72 -16.83 -43.79
CA LEU A 374 15.15 -17.05 -42.42
C LEU A 374 16.68 -17.11 -42.31
N LEU A 375 17.33 -17.84 -43.23
CA LEU A 375 18.80 -17.91 -43.29
C LEU A 375 19.43 -16.54 -43.55
N ILE A 376 18.83 -15.71 -44.41
CA ILE A 376 19.29 -14.34 -44.65
C ILE A 376 19.21 -13.52 -43.36
N SER A 377 18.10 -13.59 -42.63
CA SER A 377 17.95 -12.87 -41.35
C SER A 377 18.95 -13.35 -40.30
N ILE A 378 19.22 -14.65 -40.21
CA ILE A 378 20.24 -15.20 -39.31
C ILE A 378 21.63 -14.65 -39.65
N ILE A 379 21.94 -14.41 -40.92
CA ILE A 379 23.25 -13.91 -41.35
C ILE A 379 23.35 -12.38 -41.20
N GLN A 380 22.30 -11.64 -41.54
CA GLN A 380 22.37 -10.18 -41.77
C GLN A 380 21.66 -9.34 -40.71
N ASP A 381 20.54 -9.81 -40.17
CA ASP A 381 19.68 -9.00 -39.31
C ASP A 381 20.12 -9.13 -37.85
N GLU A 382 20.20 -8.03 -37.11
CA GLU A 382 20.42 -8.09 -35.66
C GLU A 382 19.14 -8.51 -34.92
N PRO A 383 19.24 -9.34 -33.86
CA PRO A 383 18.08 -9.73 -33.08
C PRO A 383 17.44 -8.51 -32.40
N LEU A 384 16.11 -8.43 -32.44
CA LEU A 384 15.34 -7.48 -31.62
C LEU A 384 15.63 -7.73 -30.14
N SER A 385 15.63 -6.69 -29.31
CA SER A 385 15.82 -6.92 -27.87
C SER A 385 14.60 -7.68 -27.29
N PRO A 386 14.80 -8.70 -26.44
CA PRO A 386 13.72 -9.45 -25.80
C PRO A 386 12.63 -8.57 -25.17
N SER A 387 13.00 -7.51 -24.46
CA SER A 387 12.10 -6.52 -23.85
C SER A 387 11.22 -5.78 -24.86
N LYS A 388 11.70 -5.57 -26.10
CA LYS A 388 10.92 -4.97 -27.18
C LYS A 388 10.08 -6.00 -27.90
N ARG A 389 10.58 -7.24 -28.03
CA ARG A 389 9.86 -8.35 -28.66
C ARG A 389 8.62 -8.73 -27.84
N ALA A 390 8.77 -8.85 -26.53
CA ALA A 390 7.72 -9.25 -25.60
C ALA A 390 7.57 -8.25 -24.42
N PRO A 391 7.03 -7.04 -24.66
CA PRO A 391 6.97 -5.98 -23.64
C PRO A 391 6.10 -6.34 -22.44
N THR A 392 5.12 -7.22 -22.61
CA THR A 392 4.22 -7.69 -21.55
C THR A 392 4.88 -8.66 -20.57
N ARG A 393 6.03 -9.25 -20.92
CA ARG A 393 6.72 -10.27 -20.11
C ARG A 393 7.70 -9.72 -19.06
N GLN A 394 7.92 -8.40 -19.02
CA GLN A 394 8.78 -7.72 -18.03
C GLN A 394 10.19 -8.35 -17.91
N ILE A 395 10.83 -8.63 -19.04
CA ILE A 395 12.12 -9.32 -19.10
C ILE A 395 13.21 -8.46 -18.45
N PRO A 396 13.94 -8.97 -17.43
CA PRO A 396 15.03 -8.22 -16.82
C PRO A 396 16.16 -7.91 -17.80
N ARG A 397 16.63 -6.67 -17.81
CA ARG A 397 17.71 -6.21 -18.71
C ARG A 397 18.97 -7.09 -18.64
N THR A 398 19.33 -7.56 -17.45
CA THR A 398 20.52 -8.39 -17.22
C THR A 398 20.47 -9.71 -18.00
N ILE A 399 19.33 -10.40 -18.04
CA ILE A 399 19.21 -11.69 -18.76
C ILE A 399 19.03 -11.47 -20.27
N GLU A 400 18.45 -10.34 -20.67
CA GLU A 400 18.40 -9.90 -22.06
C GLU A 400 19.81 -9.68 -22.63
N GLU A 401 20.69 -8.97 -21.90
CA GLU A 401 22.08 -8.72 -22.33
C GLU A 401 22.86 -10.04 -22.48
N ILE A 402 22.64 -11.01 -21.59
CA ILE A 402 23.22 -12.36 -21.69
C ILE A 402 22.77 -13.06 -22.97
N ALA A 403 21.46 -13.08 -23.26
CA ALA A 403 20.92 -13.72 -24.46
C ALA A 403 21.44 -13.07 -25.75
N LEU A 404 21.45 -11.74 -25.82
CA LEU A 404 21.91 -11.00 -26.99
C LEU A 404 23.41 -11.19 -27.25
N ARG A 405 24.23 -11.27 -26.20
CA ARG A 405 25.67 -11.55 -26.35
C ARG A 405 25.93 -12.96 -26.90
N ALA A 406 25.17 -13.96 -26.44
CA ALA A 406 25.28 -15.31 -26.99
C ALA A 406 24.87 -15.36 -28.49
N LEU A 407 23.96 -14.49 -28.91
CA LEU A 407 23.48 -14.34 -30.29
C LEU A 407 24.34 -13.43 -31.18
N ALA A 408 25.51 -12.99 -30.74
CA ALA A 408 26.40 -12.15 -31.56
C ALA A 408 26.76 -12.85 -32.87
N LYS A 409 26.80 -12.10 -33.98
CA LYS A 409 27.04 -12.66 -35.30
C LYS A 409 28.44 -13.26 -35.43
N ALA A 410 29.46 -12.52 -35.03
CA ALA A 410 30.85 -12.99 -35.00
C ALA A 410 31.07 -13.95 -33.82
N PRO A 411 31.62 -15.16 -34.04
CA PRO A 411 31.88 -16.12 -32.95
C PRO A 411 32.75 -15.57 -31.83
N GLU A 412 33.72 -14.71 -32.13
CA GLU A 412 34.61 -14.06 -31.16
C GLU A 412 33.92 -13.06 -30.22
N ASP A 413 32.75 -12.53 -30.60
CA ASP A 413 31.97 -11.61 -29.76
C ASP A 413 31.02 -12.35 -28.81
N ARG A 414 30.83 -13.66 -29.02
CA ARG A 414 30.02 -14.54 -28.17
C ARG A 414 30.76 -14.89 -26.86
N TYR A 415 30.10 -15.66 -26.01
CA TYR A 415 30.79 -16.29 -24.89
C TYR A 415 31.83 -17.29 -25.41
N PRO A 416 33.03 -17.34 -24.80
CA PRO A 416 34.12 -18.20 -25.29
C PRO A 416 33.83 -19.70 -25.13
N SER A 417 32.86 -20.08 -24.28
CA SER A 417 32.45 -21.45 -24.04
C SER A 417 31.03 -21.53 -23.47
N ALA A 418 30.43 -22.73 -23.48
CA ALA A 418 29.13 -22.95 -22.84
C ALA A 418 29.20 -22.78 -21.31
N GLN A 419 30.34 -23.08 -20.68
CA GLN A 419 30.58 -22.79 -19.25
C GLN A 419 30.48 -21.30 -18.95
N ALA A 420 31.09 -20.44 -19.77
CA ALA A 420 31.07 -18.99 -19.54
C ALA A 420 29.64 -18.42 -19.61
N LEU A 421 28.79 -18.96 -20.49
CA LEU A 421 27.37 -18.64 -20.50
C LEU A 421 26.67 -19.16 -19.24
N ALA A 422 26.92 -20.40 -18.82
CA ALA A 422 26.35 -20.99 -17.61
C ALA A 422 26.67 -20.18 -16.34
N ASP A 423 27.89 -19.64 -16.25
CA ASP A 423 28.34 -18.83 -15.12
C ASP A 423 27.55 -17.50 -15.03
N GLU A 424 27.34 -16.81 -16.15
CA GLU A 424 26.50 -15.60 -16.20
C GLU A 424 25.04 -15.89 -15.85
N LEU A 425 24.49 -17.01 -16.34
CA LEU A 425 23.14 -17.44 -15.96
C LEU A 425 23.07 -17.74 -14.45
N ASN A 426 24.11 -18.33 -13.86
CA ASN A 426 24.17 -18.59 -12.42
C ASN A 426 24.20 -17.29 -11.61
N LEU A 427 25.02 -16.30 -12.00
CA LEU A 427 25.06 -14.98 -11.38
C LEU A 427 23.69 -14.28 -11.43
N PHE A 428 22.98 -14.39 -12.56
CA PHE A 428 21.62 -13.88 -12.67
C PHE A 428 20.67 -14.57 -11.68
N LEU A 429 20.68 -15.90 -11.60
CA LEU A 429 19.84 -16.68 -10.70
C LEU A 429 20.12 -16.38 -9.22
N GLU A 430 21.40 -16.23 -8.83
CA GLU A 430 21.80 -15.81 -7.48
C GLU A 430 21.28 -14.40 -7.15
N GLY A 431 21.36 -13.47 -8.10
CA GLY A 431 20.81 -12.12 -7.95
C GLY A 431 19.29 -12.10 -7.78
N VAL A 432 18.55 -13.03 -8.39
CA VAL A 432 17.10 -13.17 -8.18
C VAL A 432 16.82 -13.69 -6.76
N LYS A 433 17.51 -14.75 -6.33
CA LYS A 433 17.34 -15.33 -4.98
C LYS A 433 17.64 -14.34 -3.86
N GLU A 434 18.70 -13.54 -4.02
CA GLU A 434 19.04 -12.53 -3.02
C GLU A 434 17.96 -11.45 -2.90
N ARG A 435 17.38 -10.99 -4.02
CA ARG A 435 16.25 -10.05 -3.99
C ARG A 435 15.01 -10.65 -3.33
N GLU A 436 14.70 -11.91 -3.60
CA GLU A 436 13.59 -12.62 -2.94
C GLU A 436 13.81 -12.76 -1.43
N ARG A 437 15.05 -13.06 -1.01
CA ARG A 437 15.44 -13.12 0.40
C ARG A 437 15.31 -11.76 1.08
N GLN A 438 15.81 -10.69 0.45
CA GLN A 438 15.69 -9.32 0.96
C GLN A 438 14.22 -8.90 1.08
N LYS A 439 13.40 -9.20 0.08
CA LYS A 439 11.95 -8.92 0.13
C LYS A 439 11.26 -9.69 1.26
N SER A 440 11.59 -10.96 1.45
CA SER A 440 11.04 -11.77 2.55
C SER A 440 11.45 -11.21 3.91
N GLN A 441 12.72 -10.82 4.07
CA GLN A 441 13.22 -10.20 5.30
C GLN A 441 12.57 -8.83 5.56
N ALA A 442 12.32 -8.04 4.51
CA ALA A 442 11.58 -6.78 4.60
C ALA A 442 10.15 -7.01 5.10
N LEU A 443 9.45 -8.02 4.58
CA LEU A 443 8.09 -8.37 4.99
C LEU A 443 8.02 -8.89 6.44
N GLU A 444 9.00 -9.66 6.90
CA GLU A 444 9.07 -10.09 8.30
C GLU A 444 9.24 -8.89 9.25
N LEU A 445 10.07 -7.91 8.88
CA LEU A 445 10.22 -6.68 9.65
C LEU A 445 8.93 -5.86 9.69
N VAL A 446 8.17 -5.79 8.59
CA VAL A 446 6.85 -5.14 8.58
C VAL A 446 5.89 -5.87 9.54
N LYS A 447 5.90 -7.20 9.56
CA LYS A 447 5.07 -7.97 10.50
C LYS A 447 5.46 -7.69 11.96
N ALA A 448 6.75 -7.69 12.28
CA ALA A 448 7.25 -7.36 13.62
C ALA A 448 6.92 -5.91 14.03
N ALA A 449 6.91 -4.99 13.06
CA ALA A 449 6.50 -3.60 13.28
C ALA A 449 5.02 -3.47 13.64
N HIS A 450 4.13 -4.26 13.00
CA HIS A 450 2.72 -4.29 13.38
C HIS A 450 2.53 -4.78 14.82
N GLU A 451 3.23 -5.84 15.23
CA GLU A 451 3.21 -6.33 16.62
C GLU A 451 3.73 -5.28 17.61
N SER A 452 4.83 -4.62 17.25
CA SER A 452 5.41 -3.53 18.06
C SER A 452 4.51 -2.29 18.13
N ARG A 453 3.73 -2.02 17.08
CA ARG A 453 2.76 -0.92 17.03
C ARG A 453 1.61 -1.14 18.02
N THR A 454 1.16 -2.37 18.20
CA THR A 454 0.15 -2.70 19.23
C THR A 454 0.67 -2.34 20.63
N LEU A 455 1.92 -2.72 20.95
CA LEU A 455 2.54 -2.38 22.24
C LEU A 455 2.74 -0.87 22.41
N TYR A 456 3.04 -0.16 21.32
CA TYR A 456 3.08 1.30 21.31
C TYR A 456 1.71 1.91 21.64
N GLN A 457 0.64 1.41 21.04
CA GLN A 457 -0.73 1.88 21.31
C GLN A 457 -1.16 1.63 22.76
N GLU A 458 -0.79 0.48 23.34
CA GLU A 458 -1.01 0.18 24.76
C GLU A 458 -0.26 1.15 25.67
N ALA A 459 1.05 1.33 25.47
CA ALA A 459 1.86 2.25 26.27
C ALA A 459 1.32 3.69 26.21
N ARG A 460 0.83 4.12 25.04
CA ARG A 460 0.16 5.41 24.88
C ARG A 460 -1.15 5.50 25.65
N HIS A 461 -1.95 4.44 25.62
CA HIS A 461 -3.22 4.41 26.32
C HIS A 461 -3.02 4.58 27.83
N ASP A 462 -2.06 3.84 28.38
CA ASP A 462 -1.67 3.90 29.79
C ASP A 462 -1.15 5.29 30.16
N LEU A 463 -0.29 5.88 29.32
CA LEU A 463 0.19 7.25 29.51
C LEU A 463 -0.97 8.26 29.56
N ALA A 464 -1.93 8.15 28.64
CA ALA A 464 -3.09 9.03 28.62
C ALA A 464 -3.98 8.88 29.86
N GLN A 465 -4.13 7.65 30.39
CA GLN A 465 -4.83 7.42 31.65
C GLN A 465 -4.08 8.03 32.85
N ALA A 466 -2.76 7.84 32.92
CA ALA A 466 -1.93 8.39 33.99
C ALA A 466 -1.94 9.93 33.99
N ILE A 467 -1.89 10.55 32.80
CA ILE A 467 -2.03 12.00 32.63
C ILE A 467 -3.37 12.47 33.19
N ARG A 468 -4.50 11.88 32.78
CA ARG A 468 -5.83 12.23 33.32
C ARG A 468 -5.91 12.10 34.84
N ARG A 469 -5.27 11.07 35.41
CA ARG A 469 -5.28 10.86 36.85
C ARG A 469 -4.42 11.88 37.61
N ARG A 470 -3.24 12.21 37.08
CA ARG A 470 -2.39 13.30 37.59
C ARG A 470 -3.16 14.60 37.64
N ASP A 471 -3.86 14.89 36.57
CA ASP A 471 -4.66 16.08 36.31
C ASP A 471 -5.83 16.23 37.30
N GLU A 472 -6.58 15.15 37.55
CA GLU A 472 -7.59 15.09 38.62
C GLU A 472 -7.01 15.34 40.03
N LEU A 473 -5.86 14.74 40.33
CA LEU A 473 -5.20 14.90 41.63
C LEU A 473 -4.65 16.32 41.81
N ARG A 474 -4.10 16.91 40.75
CA ARG A 474 -3.60 18.29 40.73
C ARG A 474 -4.70 19.30 40.99
N ARG A 475 -5.93 19.06 40.50
CA ARG A 475 -7.11 19.90 40.78
C ARG A 475 -7.62 19.79 42.22
N SER A 476 -7.48 18.61 42.84
CA SER A 476 -8.02 18.37 44.19
C SER A 476 -7.03 18.68 45.32
N ILE A 477 -5.72 18.67 45.05
CA ILE A 477 -4.69 18.91 46.06
C ILE A 477 -4.13 20.34 45.91
N PRO A 478 -4.32 21.22 46.91
CA PRO A 478 -3.74 22.57 46.87
C PRO A 478 -2.22 22.54 46.74
N SER A 479 -1.66 23.48 45.96
CA SER A 479 -0.21 23.57 45.72
C SER A 479 0.63 23.78 46.98
N TRP A 480 0.04 24.26 48.08
CA TRP A 480 0.67 24.44 49.39
C TRP A 480 0.44 23.28 50.37
N ALA A 481 -0.29 22.23 49.98
CA ALA A 481 -0.55 21.07 50.83
C ALA A 481 0.76 20.40 51.31
N PRO A 482 0.78 19.83 52.53
CA PRO A 482 1.97 19.20 53.08
C PRO A 482 2.41 17.98 52.24
N PRO A 483 3.70 17.63 52.22
CA PRO A 483 4.24 16.55 51.38
C PRO A 483 3.49 15.21 51.45
N GLN A 484 2.97 14.85 52.62
CA GLN A 484 2.23 13.60 52.83
C GLN A 484 0.95 13.53 51.97
N GLU A 485 0.27 14.67 51.77
CA GLU A 485 -0.95 14.76 50.94
C GLU A 485 -0.62 14.81 49.45
N LYS A 486 0.62 15.17 49.09
CA LYS A 486 1.11 15.22 47.70
C LYS A 486 1.78 13.92 47.23
N SER A 487 2.04 12.96 48.11
CA SER A 487 2.74 11.70 47.76
C SER A 487 2.06 10.99 46.57
N ALA A 488 0.73 10.89 46.59
CA ALA A 488 -0.04 10.28 45.51
C ALA A 488 0.06 11.05 44.18
N LEU A 489 0.15 12.39 44.23
CA LEU A 489 0.38 13.23 43.05
C LEU A 489 1.79 13.03 42.49
N TRP A 490 2.81 12.97 43.35
CA TRP A 490 4.20 12.75 42.90
C TRP A 490 4.41 11.35 42.34
N GLU A 491 3.76 10.33 42.91
CA GLU A 491 3.81 8.96 42.38
C GLU A 491 3.21 8.89 40.97
N ILE A 492 2.07 9.54 40.73
CA ILE A 492 1.47 9.56 39.39
C ILE A 492 2.27 10.44 38.42
N GLU A 493 2.87 11.54 38.86
CA GLU A 493 3.78 12.35 38.04
C GLU A 493 5.01 11.53 37.59
N ALA A 494 5.64 10.80 38.51
CA ALA A 494 6.74 9.91 38.19
C ALA A 494 6.32 8.77 37.24
N LEU A 495 5.10 8.24 37.39
CA LEU A 495 4.55 7.25 36.47
C LEU A 495 4.31 7.84 35.07
N VAL A 496 3.81 9.07 34.97
CA VAL A 496 3.64 9.78 33.68
C VAL A 496 4.98 9.94 32.99
N ASP A 497 6.04 10.36 33.71
CA ASP A 497 7.39 10.48 33.14
C ASP A 497 7.90 9.11 32.64
N GLN A 498 7.73 8.05 33.44
CA GLN A 498 8.16 6.70 33.07
C GLN A 498 7.41 6.17 31.84
N LEU A 499 6.08 6.31 31.80
CA LEU A 499 5.25 5.87 30.67
C LEU A 499 5.53 6.71 29.42
N GLY A 500 5.84 7.99 29.58
CA GLY A 500 6.28 8.87 28.48
C GLY A 500 7.53 8.34 27.80
N VAL A 501 8.56 7.99 28.58
CA VAL A 501 9.79 7.39 28.07
C VAL A 501 9.52 6.04 27.37
N GLU A 502 8.67 5.19 27.96
CA GLU A 502 8.34 3.90 27.36
C GLU A 502 7.59 4.06 26.03
N ALA A 503 6.62 4.97 25.96
CA ALA A 503 5.89 5.26 24.71
C ALA A 503 6.82 5.74 23.59
N GLU A 504 7.77 6.64 23.89
CA GLU A 504 8.75 7.12 22.90
C GLU A 504 9.73 6.01 22.47
N LYS A 505 10.14 5.14 23.40
CA LYS A 505 10.96 3.96 23.08
C LYS A 505 10.23 3.01 22.14
N ARG A 506 8.94 2.73 22.38
CA ARG A 506 8.12 1.86 21.52
C ARG A 506 7.90 2.49 20.15
N PHE A 507 7.65 3.79 20.08
CA PHE A 507 7.58 4.54 18.83
C PHE A 507 8.88 4.40 18.00
N GLY A 508 10.03 4.56 18.66
CA GLY A 508 11.34 4.41 18.03
C GLY A 508 11.57 3.00 17.48
N GLU A 509 11.12 1.96 18.19
CA GLU A 509 11.24 0.58 17.74
C GLU A 509 10.43 0.29 16.47
N VAL A 510 9.17 0.73 16.42
CA VAL A 510 8.31 0.60 15.21
C VAL A 510 8.96 1.32 14.03
N THR A 511 9.39 2.56 14.24
CA THR A 511 10.05 3.37 13.20
C THR A 511 11.32 2.70 12.69
N ARG A 512 12.15 2.16 13.59
CA ARG A 512 13.40 1.47 13.26
C ARG A 512 13.14 0.22 12.43
N GLN A 513 12.17 -0.61 12.81
CA GLN A 513 11.82 -1.84 12.09
C GLN A 513 11.30 -1.54 10.68
N LEU A 514 10.40 -0.56 10.53
CA LEU A 514 9.87 -0.15 9.23
C LEU A 514 10.96 0.49 8.35
N SER A 515 11.80 1.35 8.92
CA SER A 515 12.92 1.96 8.18
C SER A 515 13.95 0.90 7.74
N GLN A 516 14.23 -0.08 8.59
CA GLN A 516 15.11 -1.20 8.26
C GLN A 516 14.51 -2.08 7.14
N SER A 517 13.18 -2.28 7.16
CA SER A 517 12.47 -2.98 6.09
C SER A 517 12.66 -2.29 4.73
N LEU A 518 12.48 -0.97 4.69
CA LEU A 518 12.72 -0.16 3.48
C LEU A 518 14.17 -0.22 2.98
N GLY A 519 15.13 -0.45 3.88
CA GLY A 519 16.53 -0.70 3.53
C GLY A 519 16.77 -2.03 2.80
N TYR A 520 15.90 -3.03 3.00
CA TYR A 520 15.93 -4.30 2.27
C TYR A 520 15.11 -4.26 0.98
N ALA A 521 13.91 -3.67 1.01
CA ALA A 521 13.06 -3.53 -0.17
C ALA A 521 12.09 -2.33 -0.04
N PRO A 522 11.83 -1.58 -1.12
CA PRO A 522 10.87 -0.46 -1.11
C PRO A 522 9.43 -1.00 -1.14
N LEU A 523 8.92 -1.38 0.03
CA LEU A 523 7.56 -1.91 0.20
C LEU A 523 6.57 -0.76 0.46
N ASP A 524 5.48 -0.72 -0.31
CA ASP A 524 4.40 0.26 -0.12
C ASP A 524 3.77 0.10 1.27
N GLU A 525 3.62 -1.14 1.75
CA GLU A 525 3.05 -1.41 3.08
C GLU A 525 3.91 -0.83 4.21
N ALA A 526 5.24 -0.77 4.04
CA ALA A 526 6.13 -0.16 5.01
C ALA A 526 6.06 1.38 4.97
N HIS A 527 5.94 1.96 3.77
CA HIS A 527 5.70 3.38 3.58
C HIS A 527 4.37 3.81 4.21
N ASP A 528 3.29 3.10 3.93
CA ASP A 528 1.95 3.39 4.47
C ASP A 528 1.93 3.30 6.00
N ALA A 529 2.55 2.26 6.58
CA ALA A 529 2.63 2.10 8.02
C ALA A 529 3.41 3.24 8.70
N LEU A 530 4.51 3.71 8.08
CA LEU A 530 5.25 4.89 8.57
C LEU A 530 4.42 6.16 8.46
N ALA A 531 3.76 6.38 7.32
CA ALA A 531 2.92 7.55 7.10
C ALA A 531 1.77 7.60 8.11
N GLU A 532 1.11 6.47 8.40
CA GLU A 532 0.11 6.39 9.47
C GLU A 532 0.67 6.72 10.85
N LEU A 533 1.81 6.13 11.21
CA LEU A 533 2.44 6.35 12.50
C LEU A 533 2.84 7.82 12.70
N TYR A 534 3.39 8.46 11.67
CA TYR A 534 3.74 9.87 11.70
C TYR A 534 2.52 10.78 11.66
N TRP A 535 1.45 10.37 10.98
CA TRP A 535 0.19 11.11 10.93
C TRP A 535 -0.43 11.24 12.32
N GLU A 536 -0.42 10.17 13.12
CA GLU A 536 -0.88 10.22 14.51
C GLU A 536 -0.09 11.24 15.34
N ARG A 537 1.25 11.30 15.17
CA ARG A 537 2.11 12.26 15.87
C ARG A 537 1.89 13.69 15.39
N PHE A 538 1.71 13.87 14.08
CA PHE A 538 1.35 15.14 13.48
C PHE A 538 0.08 15.72 14.12
N LEU A 539 -1.02 14.95 14.16
CA LEU A 539 -2.29 15.41 14.73
C LEU A 539 -2.17 15.77 16.22
N GLN A 540 -1.32 15.07 16.97
CA GLN A 540 -1.10 15.38 18.39
C GLN A 540 -0.33 16.67 18.59
N ALA A 541 0.70 16.89 17.79
CA ALA A 541 1.46 18.14 17.83
C ALA A 541 0.57 19.32 17.40
N GLU A 542 -0.27 19.13 16.39
CA GLU A 542 -1.27 20.12 15.96
C GLU A 542 -2.27 20.42 17.10
N ALA A 543 -2.83 19.40 17.74
CA ALA A 543 -3.73 19.56 18.88
C ALA A 543 -3.09 20.22 20.11
N ALA A 544 -1.80 19.98 20.34
CA ALA A 544 -1.03 20.61 21.42
C ALA A 544 -0.55 22.04 21.08
N GLY A 545 -0.74 22.50 19.83
CA GLY A 545 -0.20 23.78 19.35
C GLY A 545 1.32 23.79 19.16
N ASP A 546 1.98 22.63 19.17
CA ASP A 546 3.42 22.50 18.89
C ASP A 546 3.66 22.50 17.37
N GLN A 547 3.73 23.72 16.82
CA GLN A 547 3.87 23.91 15.39
C GLN A 547 5.18 23.35 14.81
N ALA A 548 6.26 23.33 15.60
CA ALA A 548 7.55 22.81 15.14
C ALA A 548 7.49 21.29 14.96
N THR A 549 6.97 20.58 15.97
CA THR A 549 6.79 19.12 15.92
C THR A 549 5.74 18.72 14.89
N ALA A 550 4.65 19.49 14.75
CA ALA A 550 3.64 19.26 13.71
C ALA A 550 4.27 19.40 12.31
N THR A 551 5.00 20.47 12.03
CA THR A 551 5.67 20.67 10.73
C THR A 551 6.64 19.53 10.42
N TYR A 552 7.40 19.06 11.42
CA TYR A 552 8.34 17.95 11.26
C TYR A 552 7.62 16.65 10.88
N PHE A 553 6.59 16.24 11.62
CA PHE A 553 5.86 15.01 11.31
C PHE A 553 5.03 15.12 10.04
N GLU A 554 4.48 16.30 9.70
CA GLU A 554 3.82 16.51 8.40
C GLU A 554 4.79 16.23 7.24
N SER A 555 6.04 16.71 7.34
CA SER A 555 7.08 16.43 6.33
C SER A 555 7.37 14.93 6.21
N LEU A 556 7.40 14.20 7.32
CA LEU A 556 7.63 12.75 7.31
C LEU A 556 6.43 11.99 6.72
N VAL A 557 5.19 12.40 7.02
CA VAL A 557 3.99 11.85 6.37
C VAL A 557 4.10 12.04 4.86
N ARG A 558 4.43 13.25 4.39
CA ARG A 558 4.59 13.54 2.96
C ARG A 558 5.69 12.70 2.30
N GLN A 559 6.80 12.46 3.00
CA GLN A 559 7.91 11.62 2.50
C GLN A 559 7.50 10.17 2.27
N HIS A 560 6.62 9.63 3.12
CA HIS A 560 6.17 8.24 3.05
C HIS A 560 4.78 8.07 2.43
N ASN A 561 4.16 9.14 1.96
CA ASN A 561 2.82 9.10 1.39
C ASN A 561 2.84 8.50 -0.02
N THR A 562 2.18 7.34 -0.17
CA THR A 562 1.93 6.67 -1.45
C THR A 562 0.66 7.17 -2.15
N GLY A 563 -0.06 8.13 -1.55
CA GLY A 563 -1.29 8.76 -2.05
C GLY A 563 -2.43 8.74 -1.03
N ALA A 564 -2.39 7.82 -0.04
CA ALA A 564 -3.47 7.65 0.94
C ALA A 564 -3.72 8.88 1.84
N PHE A 565 -2.75 9.78 1.97
CA PHE A 565 -2.84 10.96 2.84
C PHE A 565 -3.12 12.26 2.10
N ASP A 566 -3.25 12.28 0.78
CA ASP A 566 -3.39 13.54 0.02
C ASP A 566 -4.58 14.38 0.49
N GLN A 567 -5.75 13.75 0.61
CA GLN A 567 -6.96 14.43 1.12
C GLN A 567 -6.77 14.85 2.58
N ARG A 568 -6.18 14.00 3.43
CA ARG A 568 -5.95 14.29 4.86
C ARG A 568 -4.98 15.45 5.07
N LEU A 569 -3.91 15.50 4.27
CA LEU A 569 -2.90 16.56 4.28
C LEU A 569 -3.44 17.89 3.75
N SER A 570 -4.33 17.86 2.75
CA SER A 570 -5.05 19.06 2.31
C SER A 570 -5.91 19.64 3.45
N GLY A 571 -6.54 18.74 4.23
CA GLY A 571 -7.30 19.09 5.43
C GLY A 571 -8.44 20.06 5.17
N GLU A 572 -8.98 20.08 3.95
CA GLU A 572 -10.03 21.00 3.54
C GLU A 572 -11.33 20.73 4.30
N ALA A 573 -11.87 21.77 4.93
CA ALA A 573 -13.11 21.77 5.66
C ALA A 573 -14.22 22.44 4.84
N THR A 574 -15.47 22.13 5.20
CA THR A 574 -16.66 22.81 4.67
C THR A 574 -17.40 23.49 5.80
N LEU A 575 -17.90 24.70 5.54
CA LEU A 575 -18.67 25.49 6.49
C LEU A 575 -20.04 25.84 5.88
N GLU A 576 -21.10 25.35 6.50
CA GLU A 576 -22.49 25.72 6.18
C GLU A 576 -23.00 26.73 7.20
N VAL A 577 -23.46 27.88 6.73
CA VAL A 577 -23.94 28.98 7.58
C VAL A 577 -25.41 29.25 7.31
N GLU A 578 -26.21 29.16 8.35
CA GLU A 578 -27.58 29.65 8.39
C GLU A 578 -27.71 30.79 9.41
N THR A 579 -28.57 31.76 9.13
CA THR A 579 -28.79 32.91 10.03
C THR A 579 -30.25 33.13 10.35
N VAL A 580 -30.50 33.83 11.46
CA VAL A 580 -31.82 34.33 11.82
C VAL A 580 -31.67 35.83 12.10
N PRO A 581 -32.21 36.73 11.24
CA PRO A 581 -33.02 36.47 10.05
C PRO A 581 -32.22 35.88 8.88
N ALA A 582 -32.88 35.08 8.03
CA ALA A 582 -32.23 34.40 6.91
C ALA A 582 -31.61 35.35 5.86
N SER A 583 -31.99 36.63 5.83
CA SER A 583 -31.47 37.64 4.90
C SER A 583 -30.23 38.37 5.41
N ALA A 584 -29.43 37.73 6.27
CA ALA A 584 -28.22 38.35 6.78
C ALA A 584 -27.08 38.29 5.75
N THR A 585 -26.32 39.38 5.67
CA THR A 585 -25.10 39.47 4.87
C THR A 585 -23.95 38.83 5.64
N LEU A 586 -23.19 37.97 4.96
CA LEU A 586 -22.06 37.20 5.46
C LEU A 586 -20.77 37.66 4.80
N GLN A 587 -19.69 37.80 5.57
CA GLN A 587 -18.33 37.90 5.04
C GLN A 587 -17.41 37.03 5.89
N LEU A 588 -16.81 36.01 5.27
CA LEU A 588 -15.83 35.15 5.93
C LEU A 588 -14.44 35.79 5.87
N TRP A 589 -13.69 35.68 6.98
CA TRP A 589 -12.31 36.14 7.10
C TRP A 589 -11.44 35.01 7.61
N ARG A 590 -10.29 34.79 6.98
CA ARG A 590 -9.23 33.91 7.50
C ARG A 590 -8.42 34.66 8.53
N VAL A 591 -8.21 34.06 9.70
CA VAL A 591 -7.36 34.60 10.75
C VAL A 591 -6.01 33.89 10.68
N SER A 592 -4.92 34.66 10.60
CA SER A 592 -3.56 34.14 10.54
C SER A 592 -2.61 34.97 11.39
N GLU A 593 -1.55 34.35 11.92
CA GLU A 593 -0.54 35.07 12.68
C GLU A 593 0.46 35.77 11.75
N SER A 594 0.68 37.07 11.97
CA SER A 594 1.69 37.87 11.29
C SER A 594 2.29 38.87 12.27
N GLN A 595 3.62 38.91 12.36
CA GLN A 595 4.34 39.76 13.32
C GLN A 595 3.83 39.60 14.77
N ARG A 596 3.62 38.35 15.21
CA ARG A 596 3.10 38.00 16.56
C ARG A 596 1.70 38.54 16.87
N ARG A 597 0.93 38.88 15.83
CA ARG A 597 -0.45 39.36 15.95
C ARG A 597 -1.35 38.57 15.01
N LEU A 598 -2.59 38.35 15.43
CA LEU A 598 -3.61 37.79 14.56
C LEU A 598 -4.14 38.86 13.62
N VAL A 599 -4.02 38.60 12.32
CA VAL A 599 -4.48 39.46 11.23
C VAL A 599 -5.55 38.71 10.44
N SER A 600 -6.62 39.41 10.12
CA SER A 600 -7.76 38.85 9.37
C SER A 600 -7.71 39.30 7.91
N GLN A 601 -7.93 38.36 6.98
CA GLN A 601 -8.04 38.65 5.54
C GLN A 601 -9.38 38.13 5.00
N PRO A 602 -10.12 38.91 4.20
CA PRO A 602 -11.44 38.50 3.71
C PRO A 602 -11.28 37.40 2.66
N ILE A 603 -12.15 36.40 2.72
CA ILE A 603 -12.27 35.34 1.71
C ILE A 603 -13.49 35.64 0.85
N GLY A 604 -13.28 35.71 -0.47
CA GLY A 604 -14.36 35.97 -1.41
C GLY A 604 -15.01 37.35 -1.24
N SER A 605 -16.19 37.52 -1.84
CA SER A 605 -17.03 38.71 -1.68
C SER A 605 -18.15 38.45 -0.68
N PRO A 606 -18.76 39.49 -0.08
CA PRO A 606 -19.90 39.30 0.82
C PRO A 606 -21.04 38.54 0.14
N SER A 607 -21.63 37.58 0.85
CA SER A 607 -22.76 36.74 0.39
C SER A 607 -23.99 36.91 1.29
N GLN A 608 -25.11 36.29 0.93
CA GLN A 608 -26.34 36.27 1.74
C GLN A 608 -26.54 34.87 2.30
N ALA A 609 -27.02 34.76 3.53
CA ALA A 609 -27.38 33.47 4.09
C ALA A 609 -28.63 32.86 3.40
N PRO A 610 -28.78 31.52 3.41
CA PRO A 610 -27.78 30.54 3.79
C PRO A 610 -26.65 30.44 2.75
N GLU A 611 -25.42 30.16 3.20
CA GLU A 611 -24.23 30.04 2.35
C GLU A 611 -23.43 28.79 2.74
N SER A 612 -22.82 28.14 1.75
CA SER A 612 -21.87 27.03 1.95
C SER A 612 -20.49 27.43 1.42
N PHE A 613 -19.48 27.36 2.29
CA PHE A 613 -18.08 27.59 1.94
C PHE A 613 -17.35 26.25 1.84
N GLU A 614 -16.85 25.94 0.66
CA GLU A 614 -16.11 24.71 0.38
C GLU A 614 -14.59 24.98 0.28
N HIS A 615 -13.80 23.92 0.38
CA HIS A 615 -12.34 23.96 0.23
C HIS A 615 -11.63 24.94 1.18
N LEU A 616 -12.13 25.09 2.41
CA LEU A 616 -11.51 25.96 3.40
C LEU A 616 -10.35 25.22 4.08
N PRO A 617 -9.12 25.75 4.08
CA PRO A 617 -8.05 25.18 4.89
C PRO A 617 -8.46 25.12 6.37
N HIS A 618 -8.07 24.08 7.11
CA HIS A 618 -8.18 24.09 8.57
C HIS A 618 -7.54 25.36 9.19
N GLY A 619 -8.04 25.78 10.35
CA GLY A 619 -7.51 26.92 11.10
C GLY A 619 -8.60 27.85 11.65
N ALA A 620 -8.17 29.04 12.10
CA ALA A 620 -9.04 30.04 12.69
C ALA A 620 -9.66 30.97 11.64
N TYR A 621 -10.94 31.28 11.83
CA TYR A 621 -11.75 32.13 10.96
C TYR A 621 -12.61 33.09 11.79
N ALA A 622 -13.05 34.17 11.17
CA ALA A 622 -14.06 35.06 11.72
C ALA A 622 -15.14 35.29 10.66
N LEU A 623 -16.40 35.03 11.02
CA LEU A 623 -17.55 35.27 10.17
C LEU A 623 -18.22 36.57 10.63
N HIS A 624 -18.22 37.58 9.77
CA HIS A 624 -18.92 38.83 10.02
C HIS A 624 -20.35 38.72 9.50
N VAL A 625 -21.32 38.90 10.38
CA VAL A 625 -22.74 38.76 10.09
C VAL A 625 -23.46 40.08 10.37
N SER A 626 -24.23 40.56 9.40
CA SER A 626 -24.99 41.81 9.54
C SER A 626 -26.34 41.74 8.84
N ALA A 627 -27.37 42.36 9.43
CA ALA A 627 -28.69 42.50 8.84
C ALA A 627 -29.31 43.84 9.27
N GLU A 628 -30.16 44.42 8.42
CA GLU A 628 -30.85 45.68 8.73
C GLU A 628 -31.74 45.54 9.98
N GLY A 629 -31.61 46.45 10.94
CA GLY A 629 -32.35 46.42 12.20
C GLY A 629 -31.77 45.51 13.29
N TYR A 630 -30.67 44.80 13.01
CA TYR A 630 -30.01 43.90 13.94
C TYR A 630 -28.61 44.42 14.34
N ALA A 631 -28.13 44.01 15.51
CA ALA A 631 -26.76 44.28 15.93
C ALA A 631 -25.78 43.44 15.08
N PRO A 632 -24.68 44.03 14.54
CA PRO A 632 -23.67 43.26 13.81
C PRO A 632 -22.94 42.30 14.76
N LEU A 633 -22.54 41.14 14.24
CA LEU A 633 -21.90 40.07 15.00
C LEU A 633 -20.60 39.64 14.33
N GLU A 634 -19.51 39.62 15.12
CA GLU A 634 -18.27 38.90 14.78
C GLU A 634 -18.38 37.50 15.40
N PHE A 635 -18.40 36.46 14.55
CA PHE A 635 -18.57 35.06 14.97
C PHE A 635 -17.25 34.29 14.73
N PRO A 636 -16.42 34.08 15.76
CA PRO A 636 -15.18 33.33 15.67
C PRO A 636 -15.43 31.86 15.39
N LEU A 637 -14.61 31.27 14.53
CA LEU A 637 -14.69 29.88 14.08
C LEU A 637 -13.30 29.25 14.18
N ALA A 638 -13.25 27.98 14.57
CA ALA A 638 -12.07 27.14 14.44
C ALA A 638 -12.48 25.91 13.62
N LEU A 639 -11.91 25.77 12.42
CA LEU A 639 -12.19 24.65 11.52
C LEU A 639 -11.07 23.61 11.70
N ASP A 640 -11.43 22.43 12.19
CA ASP A 640 -10.53 21.29 12.22
C ASP A 640 -10.34 20.70 10.79
N ARG A 641 -9.30 19.90 10.59
CA ARG A 641 -9.05 19.25 9.29
C ARG A 641 -10.20 18.34 8.89
N LEU A 642 -10.64 18.43 7.63
CA LEU A 642 -11.75 17.65 7.09
C LEU A 642 -13.08 17.86 7.83
N ALA A 643 -13.22 18.95 8.58
CA ALA A 643 -14.44 19.23 9.32
C ALA A 643 -15.59 19.61 8.36
N HIS A 644 -16.77 19.05 8.64
CA HIS A 644 -18.03 19.51 8.06
C HIS A 644 -18.82 20.22 9.15
N LEU A 645 -18.66 21.55 9.22
CA LEU A 645 -19.27 22.36 10.28
C LEU A 645 -20.52 23.06 9.77
N ARG A 646 -21.65 22.85 10.45
CA ARG A 646 -22.90 23.59 10.20
C ARG A 646 -23.21 24.46 11.40
N VAL A 647 -23.33 25.77 11.18
CA VAL A 647 -23.63 26.75 12.24
C VAL A 647 -24.92 27.50 11.95
N GLN A 648 -25.72 27.66 13.00
CA GLN A 648 -26.85 28.59 13.00
C GLN A 648 -26.45 29.83 13.81
N VAL A 649 -26.41 30.98 13.14
CA VAL A 649 -25.94 32.24 13.72
C VAL A 649 -27.14 33.17 13.92
N PRO A 650 -27.72 33.22 15.14
CA PRO A 650 -28.79 34.16 15.45
C PRO A 650 -28.23 35.59 15.54
N LEU A 651 -29.01 36.57 15.08
CA LEU A 651 -28.80 37.99 15.31
C LEU A 651 -29.84 38.54 16.28
N TRP A 652 -29.46 39.56 17.04
CA TRP A 652 -30.35 40.22 18.00
C TRP A 652 -30.81 41.58 17.47
N PRO A 653 -32.08 41.97 17.66
CA PRO A 653 -32.55 43.30 17.30
C PRO A 653 -31.63 44.38 17.87
N ARG A 654 -31.29 45.41 17.10
CA ARG A 654 -30.36 46.47 17.55
C ARG A 654 -30.83 47.12 18.85
N ALA A 655 -32.13 47.19 19.10
CA ALA A 655 -32.70 47.76 20.32
C ALA A 655 -32.47 46.87 21.57
N SER A 656 -32.29 45.55 21.44
CA SER A 656 -32.10 44.67 22.60
C SER A 656 -30.66 44.66 23.13
N VAL A 657 -29.69 45.13 22.34
CA VAL A 657 -28.27 45.21 22.72
C VAL A 657 -27.87 46.67 22.93
N PRO A 658 -27.47 47.10 24.15
CA PRO A 658 -27.00 48.47 24.38
C PRO A 658 -25.78 48.82 23.50
N GLU A 659 -25.58 50.09 23.19
CA GLU A 659 -24.54 50.51 22.23
C GLU A 659 -23.11 50.20 22.70
N ASP A 660 -22.87 50.25 24.00
CA ASP A 660 -21.61 49.95 24.65
C ASP A 660 -21.41 48.46 24.93
N PHE A 661 -22.33 47.58 24.50
CA PHE A 661 -22.23 46.13 24.64
C PHE A 661 -21.94 45.46 23.30
N ILE A 662 -21.31 44.28 23.38
CA ILE A 662 -21.05 43.40 22.25
C ILE A 662 -21.63 42.03 22.53
N VAL A 663 -22.21 41.42 21.52
CA VAL A 663 -22.75 40.06 21.62
C VAL A 663 -21.61 39.04 21.53
N ILE A 664 -21.60 38.11 22.48
CA ILE A 664 -20.75 36.93 22.50
C ILE A 664 -21.61 35.75 22.09
N SER A 665 -21.23 35.08 21.01
CA SER A 665 -22.04 34.00 20.42
C SER A 665 -22.11 32.76 21.32
N ALA A 666 -23.22 32.03 21.24
CA ALA A 666 -23.37 30.73 21.90
C ALA A 666 -22.42 29.68 21.31
N GLY A 667 -22.20 28.58 22.03
CA GLY A 667 -21.47 27.40 21.54
C GLY A 667 -20.19 27.08 22.31
N PRO A 668 -19.53 25.97 21.93
CA PRO A 668 -18.34 25.48 22.60
C PRO A 668 -17.12 26.38 22.39
N PHE A 669 -16.28 26.50 23.41
CA PHE A 669 -14.96 27.11 23.31
C PHE A 669 -13.93 26.35 24.14
N ARG A 670 -12.65 26.48 23.76
CA ARG A 670 -11.52 25.88 24.51
C ARG A 670 -11.14 26.80 25.67
N ALA A 671 -11.51 26.42 26.90
CA ALA A 671 -11.11 27.10 28.14
C ALA A 671 -9.79 26.53 28.69
N GLY A 672 -8.97 27.30 29.41
CA GLY A 672 -7.68 26.85 29.97
C GLY A 672 -6.50 26.74 28.98
N ALA A 673 -5.39 26.12 29.40
CA ALA A 673 -4.21 25.88 28.55
C ALA A 673 -3.42 24.60 28.92
N HIS A 674 -2.61 24.12 27.97
CA HIS A 674 -1.75 22.93 28.10
C HIS A 674 -0.40 23.26 28.78
N ASP A 675 -0.40 23.92 29.95
CA ASP A 675 0.83 24.15 30.70
C ASP A 675 0.66 23.96 32.22
N ALA A 676 1.79 23.76 32.91
CA ALA A 676 1.84 23.48 34.35
C ALA A 676 1.27 24.61 35.24
N ILE A 677 0.92 25.76 34.67
CA ILE A 677 0.54 26.98 35.39
C ILE A 677 -0.96 27.27 35.22
N SER A 678 -1.61 26.67 34.22
CA SER A 678 -2.99 26.94 33.83
C SER A 678 -3.93 25.80 34.21
N LEU A 679 -5.24 26.08 34.26
CA LEU A 679 -6.25 25.02 34.30
C LEU A 679 -6.16 24.20 33.01
N GLU A 680 -6.33 22.87 33.10
CA GLU A 680 -6.38 21.98 31.95
C GLU A 680 -7.31 22.51 30.87
N GLN A 681 -6.91 22.32 29.61
CA GLN A 681 -7.75 22.74 28.52
C GLN A 681 -9.01 21.86 28.44
N GLU A 682 -10.19 22.47 28.57
CA GLU A 682 -11.48 21.79 28.44
C GLU A 682 -12.38 22.51 27.42
N ILE A 683 -13.35 21.77 26.86
CA ILE A 683 -14.36 22.35 25.97
C ILE A 683 -15.58 22.70 26.82
N VAL A 684 -15.86 23.99 26.95
CA VAL A 684 -17.02 24.51 27.69
C VAL A 684 -18.04 25.07 26.72
N ASP A 685 -19.29 24.67 26.84
CA ASP A 685 -20.41 25.23 26.07
C ASP A 685 -21.13 26.31 26.87
N LEU A 686 -21.39 27.45 26.25
CA LEU A 686 -22.04 28.61 26.87
C LEU A 686 -23.14 29.15 25.95
N ASP A 687 -24.24 29.60 26.57
CA ASP A 687 -25.27 30.38 25.91
C ASP A 687 -24.73 31.73 25.40
N ALA A 688 -25.51 32.37 24.52
CA ALA A 688 -25.19 33.70 24.04
C ALA A 688 -25.52 34.75 25.12
N PHE A 689 -24.64 35.73 25.27
CA PHE A 689 -24.81 36.86 26.17
C PHE A 689 -24.20 38.11 25.55
N ALA A 690 -24.48 39.29 26.11
CA ALA A 690 -23.80 40.51 25.73
C ALA A 690 -22.86 40.95 26.85
N LEU A 691 -21.67 41.42 26.50
CA LEU A 691 -20.66 41.92 27.42
C LEU A 691 -20.35 43.38 27.10
N GLN A 692 -20.18 44.20 28.14
CA GLN A 692 -19.77 45.58 27.96
C GLN A 692 -18.39 45.64 27.28
N ARG A 693 -18.28 46.46 26.24
CA ARG A 693 -17.11 46.56 25.34
C ARG A 693 -15.86 46.95 26.10
N THR A 694 -15.98 47.86 27.06
CA THR A 694 -14.91 48.35 27.93
C THR A 694 -15.29 48.19 29.39
N PRO A 695 -14.32 48.20 30.31
CA PRO A 695 -14.60 48.34 31.74
C PRO A 695 -15.40 49.60 32.06
N VAL A 696 -16.10 49.61 33.20
CA VAL A 696 -16.77 50.80 33.70
C VAL A 696 -15.74 51.90 33.96
N THR A 697 -16.01 53.12 33.52
CA THR A 697 -15.06 54.24 33.66
C THR A 697 -15.27 55.03 34.95
N CYS A 698 -14.24 55.79 35.36
CA CYS A 698 -14.33 56.74 36.46
C CYS A 698 -15.49 57.73 36.28
N GLY A 699 -15.68 58.25 35.07
CA GLY A 699 -16.77 59.18 34.75
C GLY A 699 -18.16 58.54 34.95
N GLN A 700 -18.34 57.32 34.43
CA GLN A 700 -19.59 56.57 34.61
C GLN A 700 -19.88 56.29 36.10
N TYR A 701 -18.86 55.92 36.86
CA TYR A 701 -19.02 55.66 38.29
C TYR A 701 -19.32 56.93 39.10
N VAL A 702 -18.76 58.08 38.70
CA VAL A 702 -19.09 59.37 39.31
C VAL A 702 -20.56 59.77 39.06
N ASP A 703 -21.12 59.44 37.89
CA ASP A 703 -22.56 59.64 37.64
C ASP A 703 -23.43 58.84 38.61
N PHE A 704 -23.05 57.58 38.87
CA PHE A 704 -23.68 56.73 39.89
C PHE A 704 -23.62 57.34 41.30
N LEU A 705 -22.42 57.77 41.73
CA LEU A 705 -22.25 58.39 43.04
C LEU A 705 -23.09 59.65 43.19
N ASN A 706 -23.15 60.47 42.14
CA ASN A 706 -23.94 61.71 42.15
C ASN A 706 -25.45 61.46 42.11
N ALA A 707 -25.91 60.39 41.44
CA ALA A 707 -27.30 59.98 41.47
C ALA A 707 -27.71 59.61 42.90
N ILE A 708 -26.92 58.76 43.58
CA ILE A 708 -27.18 58.39 44.98
C ILE A 708 -27.07 59.61 45.89
N ALA A 709 -26.04 60.46 45.72
CA ALA A 709 -25.80 61.60 46.61
C ALA A 709 -26.94 62.61 46.61
N SER A 710 -27.74 62.66 45.54
CA SER A 710 -28.93 63.50 45.47
C SER A 710 -30.07 63.05 46.38
N GLU A 711 -30.10 61.76 46.74
CA GLU A 711 -31.12 61.12 47.58
C GLU A 711 -30.60 60.79 48.99
N ASP A 712 -29.43 60.16 49.08
CA ASP A 712 -28.73 59.76 50.32
C ASP A 712 -27.21 60.03 50.21
N PRO A 713 -26.73 61.20 50.65
CA PRO A 713 -25.29 61.54 50.66
C PRO A 713 -24.42 60.54 51.44
N ASP A 714 -24.94 59.94 52.52
CA ASP A 714 -24.18 58.98 53.32
C ASP A 714 -24.06 57.63 52.61
N ALA A 715 -25.07 57.21 51.84
CA ALA A 715 -24.96 56.06 50.96
C ALA A 715 -23.93 56.27 49.85
N ALA A 716 -23.95 57.43 49.20
CA ALA A 716 -22.95 57.76 48.18
C ALA A 716 -21.52 57.70 48.76
N ARG A 717 -21.33 58.23 49.97
CA ARG A 717 -20.04 58.14 50.67
C ARG A 717 -19.62 56.69 50.95
N ARG A 718 -20.54 55.79 51.29
CA ARG A 718 -20.21 54.36 51.52
C ARG A 718 -19.69 53.68 50.25
N HIS A 719 -20.21 54.04 49.07
CA HIS A 719 -19.82 53.48 47.78
C HIS A 719 -18.67 54.22 47.08
N ALA A 720 -18.26 55.38 47.60
CA ALA A 720 -17.16 56.15 47.03
C ALA A 720 -15.81 55.41 47.17
N PRO A 721 -15.04 55.23 46.08
CA PRO A 721 -13.86 54.37 46.07
C PRO A 721 -12.72 54.94 46.90
N ARG A 722 -12.06 54.10 47.70
CA ARG A 722 -11.03 54.50 48.68
C ARG A 722 -10.12 53.33 49.04
N VAL A 723 -8.86 53.62 49.39
CA VAL A 723 -7.85 52.59 49.72
C VAL A 723 -8.18 51.88 51.03
N ARG A 724 -8.67 52.61 52.03
CA ARG A 724 -9.13 52.10 53.33
C ARG A 724 -10.40 52.84 53.76
N ASP A 725 -11.21 52.24 54.62
CA ASP A 725 -12.47 52.85 55.05
C ASP A 725 -12.31 54.14 55.85
N ASP A 726 -11.16 54.37 56.47
CA ASP A 726 -10.84 55.59 57.19
C ASP A 726 -10.22 56.69 56.30
N MET A 727 -9.93 56.38 55.03
CA MET A 727 -9.36 57.32 54.06
C MET A 727 -10.45 57.96 53.21
N PRO A 728 -10.26 59.22 52.77
CA PRO A 728 -11.18 59.85 51.83
C PRO A 728 -11.17 59.14 50.48
N SER A 729 -12.25 59.32 49.72
CA SER A 729 -12.27 58.90 48.31
C SER A 729 -11.29 59.73 47.50
N TYR A 730 -10.73 59.12 46.44
CA TYR A 730 -9.94 59.86 45.45
C TYR A 730 -10.82 60.71 44.52
N PHE A 731 -12.15 60.57 44.58
CA PHE A 731 -13.09 61.52 43.98
C PHE A 731 -13.44 62.61 44.99
N PRO A 732 -12.93 63.84 44.83
CA PRO A 732 -13.30 64.94 45.71
C PRO A 732 -14.77 65.33 45.53
N LEU A 733 -15.35 65.89 46.59
CA LEU A 733 -16.62 66.60 46.51
C LEU A 733 -16.36 68.07 46.18
N GLU A 734 -16.81 68.51 45.02
CA GLU A 734 -16.80 69.90 44.58
C GLU A 734 -18.25 70.37 44.44
N ASP A 735 -18.61 71.46 45.12
CA ASP A 735 -19.98 72.01 45.15
C ASP A 735 -21.07 70.96 45.45
N GLY A 736 -20.77 70.01 46.33
CA GLY A 736 -21.70 68.95 46.75
C GLY A 736 -21.86 67.81 45.75
N ARG A 737 -21.02 67.73 44.71
CA ARG A 737 -21.00 66.65 43.72
C ARG A 737 -19.63 65.99 43.69
N TYR A 738 -19.60 64.67 43.53
CA TYR A 738 -18.38 63.95 43.21
C TYR A 738 -17.91 64.33 41.81
N VAL A 739 -16.60 64.55 41.65
CA VAL A 739 -15.97 64.80 40.36
C VAL A 739 -14.74 63.92 40.19
N VAL A 740 -14.39 63.60 38.94
CA VAL A 740 -13.07 63.04 38.64
C VAL A 740 -12.07 64.20 38.73
N PRO A 741 -11.05 64.15 39.59
CA PRO A 741 -10.10 65.25 39.74
C PRO A 741 -9.37 65.48 38.41
N ARG A 742 -8.90 66.71 38.14
CA ARG A 742 -8.02 66.95 36.96
C ARG A 742 -6.58 66.52 37.24
N GLN A 743 -6.13 66.74 38.46
CA GLN A 743 -4.86 66.27 39.01
C GLN A 743 -5.07 65.85 40.47
N ASP A 744 -4.37 64.81 40.92
CA ASP A 744 -4.36 64.46 42.34
C ASP A 744 -3.34 65.27 43.16
N ALA A 745 -3.25 64.97 44.45
CA ALA A 745 -2.34 65.63 45.38
C ALA A 745 -0.86 65.41 45.07
N GLU A 746 -0.52 64.43 44.22
CA GLU A 746 0.83 64.11 43.75
C GLU A 746 1.13 64.78 42.40
N GLY A 747 0.13 65.43 41.78
CA GLY A 747 0.23 66.12 40.49
C GLY A 747 -0.03 65.23 39.28
N ASP A 748 -0.46 63.98 39.48
CA ASP A 748 -0.77 63.07 38.38
C ASP A 748 -2.10 63.46 37.73
N ALA A 749 -2.15 63.47 36.39
CA ALA A 749 -3.35 63.81 35.65
C ALA A 749 -4.35 62.65 35.67
N TRP A 750 -5.62 62.96 35.93
CA TRP A 750 -6.72 61.99 35.97
C TRP A 750 -7.66 62.22 34.79
N ASP A 751 -8.15 61.12 34.21
CA ASP A 751 -9.05 61.14 33.05
C ASP A 751 -10.36 60.41 33.39
N PRO A 752 -11.53 61.03 33.14
CA PRO A 752 -12.83 60.37 33.32
C PRO A 752 -13.00 59.08 32.51
N GLN A 753 -12.23 58.87 31.43
CA GLN A 753 -12.25 57.67 30.61
C GLN A 753 -11.38 56.53 31.16
N TRP A 754 -10.63 56.73 32.26
CA TRP A 754 -9.93 55.63 32.91
C TRP A 754 -10.90 54.58 33.43
N PRO A 755 -10.51 53.29 33.43
CA PRO A 755 -11.29 52.27 34.11
C PRO A 755 -11.37 52.59 35.61
N ILE A 756 -12.54 52.35 36.20
CA ILE A 756 -12.73 52.50 37.63
C ILE A 756 -11.84 51.51 38.38
N CYS A 757 -11.16 51.98 39.42
CA CYS A 757 -10.21 51.18 40.21
C CYS A 757 -10.47 51.31 41.71
N ILE A 758 -9.87 50.42 42.53
CA ILE A 758 -10.10 50.38 43.98
C ILE A 758 -11.59 50.13 44.30
N ILE A 759 -12.22 49.26 43.50
CA ILE A 759 -13.60 48.83 43.69
C ILE A 759 -13.62 47.42 44.27
N ASN A 760 -14.41 47.22 45.33
CA ASN A 760 -14.74 45.87 45.80
C ASN A 760 -15.97 45.35 45.06
N ARG A 761 -16.24 44.06 45.19
CA ARG A 761 -17.33 43.41 44.44
C ARG A 761 -18.71 43.94 44.83
N LEU A 762 -18.92 44.32 46.09
CA LEU A 762 -20.19 44.84 46.58
C LEU A 762 -20.53 46.21 45.98
N ASP A 763 -19.53 47.08 45.86
CA ASP A 763 -19.64 48.40 45.23
C ASP A 763 -19.91 48.26 43.71
N ALA A 764 -19.27 47.28 43.05
CA ALA A 764 -19.58 46.94 41.67
C ALA A 764 -21.04 46.47 41.49
N LEU A 765 -21.54 45.61 42.37
CA LEU A 765 -22.93 45.15 42.34
C LEU A 765 -23.93 46.27 42.59
N ALA A 766 -23.61 47.23 43.47
CA ALA A 766 -24.45 48.40 43.71
C ALA A 766 -24.57 49.30 42.47
N TYR A 767 -23.44 49.55 41.78
CA TYR A 767 -23.44 50.25 40.49
C TYR A 767 -24.30 49.52 39.45
N ILE A 768 -24.15 48.19 39.35
CA ILE A 768 -24.90 47.35 38.41
C ILE A 768 -26.40 47.43 38.68
N ALA A 769 -26.82 47.37 39.95
CA ALA A 769 -28.22 47.49 40.33
C ALA A 769 -28.80 48.85 39.91
N TRP A 770 -28.09 49.94 40.21
CA TRP A 770 -28.49 51.29 39.78
C TRP A 770 -28.59 51.40 38.25
N ARG A 771 -27.58 50.91 37.53
CA ARG A 771 -27.57 50.96 36.06
C ARG A 771 -28.71 50.12 35.47
N SER A 772 -29.04 49.00 36.11
CA SER A 772 -30.14 48.12 35.71
C SER A 772 -31.49 48.81 35.84
N GLU A 773 -31.71 49.54 36.93
CA GLU A 773 -32.92 50.35 37.12
C GLU A 773 -32.99 51.51 36.13
N LEU A 774 -31.87 52.20 35.90
CA LEU A 774 -31.80 53.34 34.98
C LEU A 774 -32.16 52.94 33.54
N ASP A 775 -31.57 51.84 33.06
CA ASP A 775 -31.77 51.36 31.69
C ASP A 775 -33.01 50.45 31.53
N GLN A 776 -33.68 50.10 32.63
CA GLN A 776 -34.76 49.11 32.70
C GLN A 776 -34.34 47.75 32.10
N ARG A 777 -33.14 47.30 32.45
CA ARG A 777 -32.51 46.07 31.94
C ARG A 777 -31.78 45.35 33.07
N ALA A 778 -31.82 44.03 33.12
CA ALA A 778 -31.13 43.27 34.17
C ALA A 778 -29.66 43.04 33.80
N TYR A 779 -28.76 43.87 34.31
CA TYR A 779 -27.31 43.65 34.18
C TYR A 779 -26.77 42.83 35.35
N ARG A 780 -25.63 42.17 35.11
CA ARG A 780 -24.91 41.37 36.13
C ARG A 780 -23.40 41.42 35.90
N LEU A 781 -22.62 40.88 36.84
CA LEU A 781 -21.22 40.55 36.57
C LEU A 781 -21.15 39.31 35.64
N PRO A 782 -20.19 39.26 34.69
CA PRO A 782 -19.93 38.05 33.93
C PRO A 782 -19.45 36.93 34.86
N THR A 783 -19.71 35.68 34.51
CA THR A 783 -18.99 34.54 35.09
C THR A 783 -17.54 34.53 34.60
N SER A 784 -16.66 33.81 35.30
CA SER A 784 -15.26 33.64 34.90
C SER A 784 -15.11 33.03 33.50
N MET A 785 -15.98 32.06 33.15
CA MET A 785 -15.96 31.38 31.85
C MET A 785 -16.53 32.26 30.73
N GLU A 786 -17.60 33.02 30.99
CA GLU A 786 -18.10 34.03 30.05
C GLU A 786 -17.05 35.09 29.74
N TRP A 787 -16.36 35.58 30.78
CA TRP A 787 -15.25 36.51 30.59
C TRP A 787 -14.15 35.89 29.73
N GLU A 788 -13.77 34.63 30.01
CA GLU A 788 -12.74 33.92 29.25
C GLU A 788 -13.08 33.82 27.77
N LYS A 789 -14.29 33.32 27.47
CA LYS A 789 -14.77 33.15 26.10
C LYS A 789 -14.78 34.49 25.38
N ALA A 790 -15.32 35.53 26.02
CA ALA A 790 -15.37 36.88 25.45
C ALA A 790 -13.98 37.44 25.14
N ALA A 791 -12.96 37.08 25.94
CA ALA A 791 -11.59 37.52 25.77
C ALA A 791 -10.86 36.77 24.65
N ARG A 792 -11.01 35.44 24.61
CA ARG A 792 -10.14 34.57 23.78
C ARG A 792 -10.80 34.03 22.52
N GLY A 793 -12.12 34.02 22.42
CA GLY A 793 -12.81 33.35 21.31
C GLY A 793 -12.90 31.83 21.51
N VAL A 794 -12.81 31.09 20.41
CA VAL A 794 -13.01 29.63 20.36
C VAL A 794 -11.72 28.83 20.07
N ASP A 795 -10.64 29.51 19.70
CA ASP A 795 -9.40 28.92 19.19
C ASP A 795 -8.32 28.67 20.26
N GLY A 796 -8.61 28.99 21.53
CA GLY A 796 -7.69 28.70 22.64
C GLY A 796 -6.46 29.61 22.70
N ARG A 797 -6.46 30.78 22.04
CA ARG A 797 -5.36 31.77 22.17
C ARG A 797 -5.09 32.16 23.63
N LEU A 798 -3.84 32.51 23.93
CA LEU A 798 -3.41 32.89 25.29
C LEU A 798 -3.56 34.39 25.57
N TYR A 799 -3.53 35.21 24.52
CA TYR A 799 -3.71 36.65 24.54
C TYR A 799 -4.69 37.04 23.42
N PRO A 800 -5.35 38.21 23.50
CA PRO A 800 -6.28 38.65 22.46
C PRO A 800 -5.67 38.65 21.05
N TRP A 801 -4.37 38.96 20.97
CA TRP A 801 -3.60 39.02 19.73
C TRP A 801 -2.89 37.70 19.32
N GLY A 802 -3.02 36.61 20.07
CA GLY A 802 -2.43 35.31 19.72
C GLY A 802 -1.80 34.56 20.90
N HIS A 803 -0.77 33.75 20.62
CA HIS A 803 -0.09 32.92 21.64
C HIS A 803 1.18 33.55 22.21
N HIS A 804 1.76 34.54 21.53
CA HIS A 804 3.02 35.15 21.92
C HIS A 804 2.79 36.42 22.74
N PHE A 805 3.42 36.49 23.91
CA PHE A 805 3.37 37.68 24.74
C PHE A 805 4.19 38.83 24.14
N ASP A 806 3.62 40.03 24.17
CA ASP A 806 4.33 41.29 23.95
C ASP A 806 3.73 42.37 24.84
N ALA A 807 4.57 43.02 25.67
CA ALA A 807 4.12 44.02 26.63
C ALA A 807 3.54 45.28 25.95
N SER A 808 3.89 45.55 24.68
CA SER A 808 3.40 46.72 23.95
C SER A 808 1.97 46.56 23.43
N PHE A 809 1.40 45.35 23.48
CA PHE A 809 0.08 45.04 22.90
C PHE A 809 -1.08 45.10 23.90
N CYS A 810 -0.80 45.18 25.19
CA CYS A 810 -1.77 45.53 26.24
C CYS A 810 -1.23 46.68 27.09
N HIS A 811 -2.02 47.10 28.08
CA HIS A 811 -1.56 48.08 29.07
C HIS A 811 -1.25 47.40 30.41
N MET A 812 0.03 47.16 30.66
CA MET A 812 0.57 46.53 31.85
C MET A 812 1.86 47.23 32.30
N ARG A 813 2.47 46.75 33.39
CA ARG A 813 3.52 47.48 34.10
C ARG A 813 4.76 47.76 33.25
N GLU A 814 5.05 46.88 32.30
CA GLU A 814 6.23 46.92 31.43
C GLU A 814 5.90 47.51 30.03
N SER A 815 4.65 47.93 29.79
CA SER A 815 4.22 48.48 28.50
C SER A 815 4.82 49.84 28.16
N ALA A 816 5.24 50.61 29.16
CA ALA A 816 5.87 51.92 28.98
C ALA A 816 6.80 52.27 30.17
N PRO A 817 7.87 53.05 29.95
CA PRO A 817 8.71 53.55 31.04
C PRO A 817 7.96 54.56 31.91
N GLY A 818 8.17 54.52 33.23
CA GLY A 818 7.60 55.49 34.19
C GLY A 818 6.67 54.86 35.23
N LYS A 819 5.93 55.71 35.97
CA LYS A 819 4.91 55.27 36.93
C LYS A 819 3.76 54.62 36.15
N SER A 820 3.41 53.39 36.49
CA SER A 820 2.28 52.72 35.85
C SER A 820 0.96 53.21 36.44
N MET A 821 0.12 53.78 35.59
CA MET A 821 -1.21 54.31 35.91
C MET A 821 -2.22 53.75 34.89
N PRO A 822 -3.52 53.71 35.19
CA PRO A 822 -4.54 53.37 34.20
C PRO A 822 -4.44 54.25 32.94
N LYS A 823 -4.96 53.74 31.82
CA LYS A 823 -5.16 54.53 30.59
C LYS A 823 -6.66 54.61 30.27
N PRO A 824 -7.08 55.61 29.47
CA PRO A 824 -8.43 55.65 28.92
C PRO A 824 -8.80 54.29 28.33
N VAL A 825 -10.01 53.81 28.61
CA VAL A 825 -10.46 52.51 28.11
C VAL A 825 -10.37 52.45 26.58
N GLY A 826 -9.88 51.34 26.04
CA GLY A 826 -9.66 51.16 24.60
C GLY A 826 -8.47 51.93 24.02
N ALA A 827 -7.60 52.53 24.84
CA ALA A 827 -6.38 53.20 24.38
C ALA A 827 -5.35 52.26 23.73
N THR A 828 -5.52 50.94 23.89
CA THR A 828 -4.63 49.91 23.31
C THR A 828 -5.41 49.05 22.30
N PRO A 829 -5.49 49.43 21.01
CA PRO A 829 -6.34 48.75 20.03
C PRO A 829 -5.98 47.29 19.75
N THR A 830 -4.75 46.87 20.07
CA THR A 830 -4.28 45.48 19.97
C THR A 830 -4.84 44.57 21.06
N ASP A 831 -5.26 45.14 22.19
CA ASP A 831 -5.94 44.43 23.28
C ASP A 831 -7.44 44.33 22.98
N ARG A 832 -7.75 43.72 21.83
CA ARG A 832 -9.10 43.53 21.29
C ARG A 832 -9.36 42.04 21.08
N SER A 833 -10.43 41.54 21.69
CA SER A 833 -10.84 40.15 21.54
C SER A 833 -11.39 39.83 20.14
N PRO A 834 -11.56 38.54 19.78
CA PRO A 834 -12.19 38.12 18.53
C PRO A 834 -13.63 38.62 18.33
N TYR A 835 -14.32 38.92 19.43
CA TYR A 835 -15.66 39.48 19.39
C TYR A 835 -15.62 41.02 19.35
N GLY A 836 -14.48 41.64 19.61
CA GLY A 836 -14.30 43.10 19.63
C GLY A 836 -14.34 43.74 21.02
N VAL A 837 -14.28 42.94 22.09
CA VAL A 837 -14.20 43.43 23.47
C VAL A 837 -12.79 43.96 23.74
N LEU A 838 -12.68 45.10 24.42
CA LEU A 838 -11.43 45.82 24.63
C LEU A 838 -10.90 45.65 26.06
N ASP A 839 -9.59 45.88 26.21
CA ASP A 839 -8.85 45.87 27.47
C ASP A 839 -9.01 44.54 28.23
N MET A 840 -8.80 43.41 27.54
CA MET A 840 -8.98 42.08 28.13
C MET A 840 -7.69 41.60 28.81
N ALA A 841 -6.53 41.84 28.20
CA ALA A 841 -5.24 41.41 28.74
C ALA A 841 -4.65 42.38 29.76
N GLY A 842 -5.03 43.67 29.73
CA GLY A 842 -4.48 44.69 30.61
C GLY A 842 -5.46 45.79 30.99
N ASN A 843 -4.92 46.92 31.42
CA ASN A 843 -5.61 48.08 31.98
C ASN A 843 -6.20 47.82 33.38
N ILE A 844 -7.17 46.93 33.55
CA ILE A 844 -7.79 46.67 34.86
C ILE A 844 -8.18 45.21 35.05
N ALA A 845 -7.95 44.66 36.24
CA ALA A 845 -8.44 43.33 36.58
C ALA A 845 -9.89 43.43 37.06
N GLU A 846 -10.72 42.44 36.74
CA GLU A 846 -12.16 42.57 36.79
C GLU A 846 -12.82 41.55 37.68
N TRP A 847 -13.77 42.02 38.50
CA TRP A 847 -14.65 41.16 39.28
C TRP A 847 -15.56 40.31 38.39
N THR A 848 -15.71 39.04 38.76
CA THR A 848 -16.69 38.12 38.16
C THR A 848 -17.73 37.67 39.20
N SER A 849 -18.79 37.03 38.71
CA SER A 849 -19.81 36.41 39.56
C SER A 849 -19.38 35.04 40.12
N THR A 850 -18.30 34.44 39.61
CA THR A 850 -17.89 33.07 39.96
C THR A 850 -17.23 33.02 41.35
N PRO A 851 -17.78 32.25 42.31
CA PRO A 851 -17.14 32.04 43.60
C PRO A 851 -15.91 31.15 43.45
N ALA A 852 -14.83 31.51 44.12
CA ALA A 852 -13.64 30.65 44.27
C ALA A 852 -13.80 29.71 45.46
N ASP A 853 -14.23 30.28 46.60
CA ASP A 853 -14.72 29.56 47.77
C ASP A 853 -15.92 30.35 48.30
N ALA A 854 -17.12 29.80 48.06
CA ALA A 854 -18.37 30.42 48.47
C ALA A 854 -18.51 30.53 49.99
N ALA A 855 -17.95 29.58 50.75
CA ALA A 855 -18.00 29.62 52.21
C ALA A 855 -17.08 30.70 52.79
N ALA A 856 -15.95 30.95 52.12
CA ALA A 856 -15.00 31.99 52.49
C ALA A 856 -15.33 33.39 51.92
N GLY A 857 -16.40 33.52 51.11
CA GLY A 857 -16.77 34.79 50.47
C GLY A 857 -15.73 35.31 49.49
N THR A 858 -15.00 34.41 48.84
CA THR A 858 -13.95 34.75 47.85
C THR A 858 -14.43 34.49 46.44
N TYR A 859 -14.06 35.39 45.52
CA TYR A 859 -14.52 35.35 44.13
C TYR A 859 -13.34 35.48 43.17
N VAL A 860 -13.57 35.01 41.95
CA VAL A 860 -12.58 35.04 40.88
C VAL A 860 -12.52 36.44 40.26
N LEU A 861 -11.30 36.94 40.06
CA LEU A 861 -11.01 38.07 39.18
C LEU A 861 -10.26 37.60 37.94
N ARG A 862 -10.54 38.29 36.82
CA ARG A 862 -10.00 37.98 35.50
C ARG A 862 -9.31 39.18 34.88
N GLY A 863 -8.46 38.91 33.90
CA GLY A 863 -7.69 39.93 33.18
C GLY A 863 -6.47 40.43 33.95
N GLY A 864 -5.53 40.98 33.20
CA GLY A 864 -4.40 41.72 33.73
C GLY A 864 -4.77 43.17 34.06
N SER A 865 -3.80 43.94 34.52
CA SER A 865 -3.99 45.34 34.86
C SER A 865 -2.77 46.16 34.49
N PHE A 866 -2.88 47.48 34.58
CA PHE A 866 -1.74 48.40 34.42
C PHE A 866 -0.55 48.04 35.33
N ASN A 867 -0.75 47.32 36.44
CA ASN A 867 0.34 46.92 37.33
C ASN A 867 0.69 45.41 37.27
N SER A 868 0.15 44.69 36.30
CA SER A 868 0.37 43.25 36.13
C SER A 868 1.74 42.93 35.51
N PHE A 869 2.23 41.72 35.82
CA PHE A 869 3.37 41.08 35.14
C PHE A 869 2.89 40.29 33.91
N PRO A 870 3.79 39.90 32.98
CA PRO A 870 3.42 39.19 31.76
C PRO A 870 2.47 37.99 31.95
N LEU A 871 2.76 37.11 32.91
CA LEU A 871 1.95 35.91 33.19
C LEU A 871 0.50 36.24 33.54
N MET A 872 0.28 37.34 34.26
CA MET A 872 -1.04 37.76 34.72
C MET A 872 -1.89 38.39 33.59
N CYS A 873 -1.29 38.65 32.43
CA CYS A 873 -1.98 39.22 31.27
C CYS A 873 -2.54 38.13 30.34
N ARG A 874 -2.32 36.84 30.65
CA ARG A 874 -2.92 35.74 29.90
C ARG A 874 -4.42 35.66 30.16
N LEU A 875 -5.17 35.23 29.15
CA LEU A 875 -6.63 35.16 29.20
C LEU A 875 -7.16 34.00 30.05
N ASP A 876 -6.36 32.97 30.24
CA ASP A 876 -6.64 31.82 31.11
C ASP A 876 -6.22 32.06 32.57
N TRP A 877 -5.43 33.12 32.83
CA TRP A 877 -5.04 33.51 34.19
C TRP A 877 -6.23 33.98 35.02
N HIS A 878 -6.25 33.62 36.29
CA HIS A 878 -7.18 34.18 37.25
C HIS A 878 -6.52 34.37 38.61
N GLN A 879 -7.11 35.25 39.41
CA GLN A 879 -6.76 35.42 40.82
C GLN A 879 -8.04 35.40 41.65
N THR A 880 -7.92 35.22 42.96
CA THR A 880 -9.07 35.17 43.86
C THR A 880 -8.92 36.23 44.94
N SER A 881 -10.04 36.82 45.36
CA SER A 881 -10.02 37.85 46.39
C SER A 881 -11.34 37.87 47.18
N PRO A 882 -11.32 38.22 48.49
CA PRO A 882 -12.54 38.41 49.26
C PRO A 882 -13.41 39.54 48.70
N GLU A 883 -14.73 39.37 48.68
CA GLU A 883 -15.66 40.31 48.02
C GLU A 883 -15.65 41.75 48.54
N HIS A 884 -15.21 41.96 49.78
CA HIS A 884 -15.12 43.27 50.43
C HIS A 884 -13.76 43.95 50.22
N TYR A 885 -12.76 43.22 49.70
CA TYR A 885 -11.41 43.73 49.54
C TYR A 885 -11.31 44.72 48.38
N ARG A 886 -10.59 45.82 48.59
CA ARG A 886 -10.31 46.85 47.59
C ARG A 886 -8.83 46.81 47.24
N HIS A 887 -8.53 46.82 45.94
CA HIS A 887 -7.16 46.86 45.46
C HIS A 887 -7.00 47.85 44.31
N VAL A 888 -5.82 48.45 44.17
CA VAL A 888 -5.51 49.53 43.21
C VAL A 888 -5.76 49.20 41.75
N HIS A 889 -5.96 47.94 41.42
CA HIS A 889 -6.18 47.46 40.06
C HIS A 889 -7.47 46.63 39.91
N TYR A 890 -8.40 46.73 40.86
CA TYR A 890 -9.70 46.05 40.76
C TYR A 890 -10.76 47.00 40.25
N GLY A 891 -11.36 46.61 39.12
CA GLY A 891 -12.53 47.22 38.50
C GLY A 891 -13.53 46.13 38.12
N PHE A 892 -14.41 46.44 37.17
CA PHE A 892 -15.41 45.50 36.69
C PHE A 892 -16.01 45.96 35.36
N ARG A 893 -16.69 45.03 34.70
CA ARG A 893 -17.57 45.30 33.56
C ARG A 893 -18.88 44.52 33.71
N MET A 894 -19.86 44.89 32.92
CA MET A 894 -21.21 44.31 32.99
C MET A 894 -21.44 43.28 31.89
N ALA A 895 -22.27 42.29 32.21
CA ALA A 895 -22.85 41.34 31.27
C ALA A 895 -24.38 41.48 31.29
N LEU A 896 -25.00 41.08 30.18
CA LEU A 896 -26.44 41.07 29.95
C LEU A 896 -26.83 39.71 29.35
N ASP A 897 -27.77 39.02 29.98
CA ASP A 897 -28.35 37.81 29.42
C ASP A 897 -29.21 38.17 28.20
N LEU A 898 -28.98 37.45 27.09
CA LEU A 898 -29.74 37.66 25.87
C LEU A 898 -30.85 36.61 25.79
N THR A 899 -32.07 37.00 26.12
CA THR A 899 -33.26 36.19 25.82
C THR A 899 -33.66 36.39 24.35
N ARG A 900 -34.02 35.29 23.67
CA ARG A 900 -34.53 35.33 22.30
C ARG A 900 -35.95 35.86 22.23
#